data_AF-A0A5B9MJX3-F1
#
_entry.id   AF-A0A5B9MJX3-F1
#
_cell.length_a   1.000
_cell.length_b   1.000
_cell.length_c   1.000
_cell.angle_alpha   90.00
_cell.angle_beta   90.00
_cell.angle_gamma   90.00
#
_symmetry.space_group_name_H-M   'P 1'
#
loop_
_entity.id
_entity.type
_entity.pdbx_description
1 polymer ?
#
loop_
_entity_poly.entity_id
_entity_poly.type
_entity_poly.pdbx_seq_one_letter_code
_entity_poly.pdbx_strand_id
1 'polypeptide(L)'
;MRKQELSAFSMILAAFCLGTLATVTLSGCKPPTAVPRAAATSNTSGSNTTGSNTTVSTGWVSNTTANTTVAAETPVAEIPMPAEPETLELPAAEPVADTPAPAETETAETETTEPVAGTPEATAPAASEPAASEPAASEPVAKVAAKPAGDADTGRQSDATTLVAEYSDPDEVVAAGKDWPQWGGSRLRNNTPGVTGLPQTWNIGKFDRRTGEWDKSDVENIVWYANLGSQTYGNPVVAGGRVFVGTNNGAGHLKRYPSKVDLGCLLAFNEADGEFLWQHSSEKLITGRVHDWPLQGICCAPLVEGNRLWFVTSRGEVRCLDTEGFHDNEDDGPVKDEVAFVAELMLASDEGKAAVAALGEGKLSEALVEALATAGEEVSGDVKIEAVNEGASWVATGNFGGVDRSFELKKAGPRLSVFKNLGVSDKRDADTIWIFNMMTELGTSQHNMCSCSVTSYGDYLFVNTSNGLDESHLNLPAPDAPTFLCMNKNTGELLWQDSSPGTNILHGQWSSPTVAVLGGVPQVLFCGGDGWLYSFKADGGVDGQPELLWKFDCNPKESKWVIGGEGTRNNLIATPVVYNDLVYIAVGQDPEHGEGEGHFWCIDPNKRGNVSPQLAMKVEGDTRTEIPHKRIQAVEPENGEIAVDNPNSAVVWHYSLSDNNDDGEIDFEEEMHRTIGTCAIKDDVIYVADFSGLLHCLDARGENGQAKVHFTYDMFAQSWGSPLIADGHVYVGDEDGDVAIFQFGPQYNEPIEEINMGSSVYSTPIAANGRIYISTKDKLFAIEKQSK
;
A
#
# COMPACT_ATOMS: atom_id res chain seq x y z
N MET A 1 54.95 -30.49 -8.82
CA MET A 1 54.43 -30.02 -7.51
C MET A 1 53.48 -28.86 -7.85
N ARG A 2 52.16 -28.90 -7.59
CA ARG A 2 51.44 -28.98 -6.28
C ARG A 2 51.98 -27.87 -5.35
N LYS A 3 51.21 -26.92 -4.80
CA LYS A 3 49.79 -26.82 -4.35
C LYS A 3 49.36 -25.33 -4.39
N GLN A 4 48.10 -24.89 -4.24
CA GLN A 4 46.74 -25.49 -4.32
C GLN A 4 45.76 -24.30 -4.51
N GLU A 5 44.95 -24.31 -5.57
CA GLU A 5 43.59 -23.77 -5.48
C GLU A 5 42.67 -24.95 -5.17
N LEU A 6 41.65 -24.76 -4.33
CA LEU A 6 40.55 -25.70 -4.15
C LEU A 6 39.29 -24.91 -3.76
N SER A 7 38.26 -25.07 -4.60
CA SER A 7 36.97 -24.38 -4.55
C SER A 7 36.09 -24.86 -3.38
N ALA A 8 35.10 -24.02 -3.02
CA ALA A 8 34.04 -24.25 -2.03
C ALA A 8 33.31 -25.59 -2.18
N PHE A 9 33.31 -26.19 -3.38
CA PHE A 9 32.85 -27.57 -3.62
C PHE A 9 33.47 -28.62 -2.67
N SER A 10 34.67 -28.36 -2.14
CA SER A 10 35.36 -29.29 -1.24
C SER A 10 34.78 -29.33 0.18
N MET A 11 34.07 -28.28 0.62
CA MET A 11 33.41 -28.27 1.94
C MET A 11 32.02 -28.90 1.88
N ILE A 12 31.30 -28.74 0.76
CA ILE A 12 29.99 -29.37 0.54
C ILE A 12 30.10 -30.90 0.52
N LEU A 13 31.15 -31.45 -0.10
CA LEU A 13 31.36 -32.90 -0.16
C LEU A 13 31.79 -33.52 1.19
N ALA A 14 32.32 -32.72 2.12
CA ALA A 14 32.74 -33.20 3.45
C ALA A 14 31.55 -33.36 4.42
N ALA A 15 30.50 -32.53 4.27
CA ALA A 15 29.28 -32.64 5.08
C ALA A 15 28.47 -33.91 4.74
N PHE A 16 28.41 -34.29 3.45
CA PHE A 16 27.61 -35.43 2.99
C PHE A 16 28.10 -36.82 3.45
N CYS A 17 29.37 -36.97 3.84
CA CYS A 17 29.96 -38.27 4.17
C CYS A 17 29.99 -38.62 5.67
N LEU A 18 29.48 -37.75 6.55
CA LEU A 18 29.46 -37.98 8.01
C LEU A 18 28.05 -38.20 8.59
N GLY A 19 26.99 -38.05 7.79
CA GLY A 19 25.60 -38.19 8.23
C GLY A 19 25.06 -39.63 8.33
N THR A 20 25.80 -40.65 7.89
CA THR A 20 25.28 -42.03 7.76
C THR A 20 25.92 -43.04 8.72
N LEU A 21 25.79 -42.83 10.04
CA LEU A 21 26.09 -43.92 11.01
C LEU A 21 25.41 -43.81 12.39
N ALA A 22 24.11 -43.51 12.47
CA ALA A 22 23.34 -43.74 13.71
C ALA A 22 21.82 -43.86 13.46
N THR A 23 21.33 -45.04 13.09
CA THR A 23 19.91 -45.42 13.31
C THR A 23 19.86 -46.84 13.87
N VAL A 24 18.80 -47.13 14.65
CA VAL A 24 18.45 -48.40 15.35
C VAL A 24 18.70 -48.36 16.87
N THR A 25 17.71 -47.88 17.63
CA THR A 25 16.88 -48.71 18.56
C THR A 25 15.85 -47.90 19.37
N LEU A 26 14.76 -48.60 19.74
CA LEU A 26 13.73 -48.31 20.76
C LEU A 26 12.59 -47.32 20.42
N SER A 27 11.38 -47.89 20.40
CA SER A 27 10.10 -47.20 20.23
C SER A 27 9.45 -46.83 21.57
N GLY A 28 8.66 -45.75 21.57
CA GLY A 28 7.35 -45.74 22.24
C GLY A 28 7.11 -44.66 23.29
N CYS A 29 6.13 -43.77 23.02
CA CYS A 29 5.00 -43.45 23.90
C CYS A 29 3.95 -42.59 23.14
N LYS A 30 2.76 -42.42 23.74
CA LYS A 30 1.51 -41.94 23.09
C LYS A 30 1.42 -40.41 22.89
N PRO A 31 0.59 -39.94 21.93
CA PRO A 31 0.10 -38.56 21.90
C PRO A 31 -0.90 -38.25 23.05
N PRO A 32 -1.09 -36.96 23.41
CA PRO A 32 -1.98 -36.55 24.50
C PRO A 32 -3.47 -36.62 24.12
N THR A 33 -4.32 -36.81 25.12
CA THR A 33 -5.79 -36.85 25.00
C THR A 33 -6.43 -35.47 24.99
N ALA A 34 -7.40 -35.25 24.09
CA ALA A 34 -8.25 -34.07 24.08
C ALA A 34 -9.09 -33.90 25.36
N VAL A 35 -9.39 -32.64 25.71
CA VAL A 35 -10.25 -32.25 26.83
C VAL A 35 -11.60 -31.79 26.28
N PRO A 36 -12.75 -32.40 26.65
CA PRO A 36 -14.05 -31.96 26.15
C PRO A 36 -14.49 -30.64 26.82
N ARG A 37 -14.89 -29.64 26.02
CA ARG A 37 -15.61 -28.45 26.50
C ARG A 37 -17.07 -28.82 26.82
N ALA A 38 -17.65 -28.19 27.84
CA ALA A 38 -18.93 -28.62 28.39
C ALA A 38 -20.13 -28.25 27.49
N ALA A 39 -21.01 -29.22 27.23
CA ALA A 39 -22.23 -29.01 26.45
C ALA A 39 -23.28 -28.17 27.21
N ALA A 40 -23.87 -27.20 26.51
CA ALA A 40 -25.06 -26.50 26.98
C ALA A 40 -26.29 -27.42 26.89
N THR A 41 -27.21 -27.31 27.85
CA THR A 41 -28.39 -28.18 27.95
C THR A 41 -29.63 -27.54 27.33
N SER A 42 -30.14 -28.12 26.23
CA SER A 42 -31.49 -27.85 25.72
C SER A 42 -32.36 -29.10 25.82
N ASN A 43 -33.37 -29.05 26.69
CA ASN A 43 -34.41 -30.08 26.77
C ASN A 43 -35.56 -29.75 25.82
N THR A 44 -35.83 -30.59 24.82
CA THR A 44 -37.21 -30.75 24.31
C THR A 44 -37.42 -32.14 23.70
N SER A 45 -38.63 -32.67 23.88
CA SER A 45 -38.99 -34.06 23.64
C SER A 45 -39.41 -34.33 22.18
N GLY A 46 -38.93 -35.42 21.59
CA GLY A 46 -39.20 -35.75 20.18
C GLY A 46 -40.47 -36.56 19.92
N SER A 47 -40.71 -36.89 18.64
CA SER A 47 -41.43 -38.10 18.18
C SER A 47 -41.52 -38.18 16.64
N ASN A 48 -40.86 -39.18 16.03
CA ASN A 48 -41.33 -40.06 14.91
C ASN A 48 -41.98 -39.45 13.63
N THR A 49 -41.79 -39.93 12.39
CA THR A 49 -41.21 -41.19 11.85
C THR A 49 -41.02 -41.10 10.32
N THR A 50 -40.29 -42.10 9.77
CA THR A 50 -40.27 -42.63 8.38
C THR A 50 -39.51 -41.84 7.30
N GLY A 51 -38.66 -42.43 6.44
CA GLY A 51 -38.18 -43.81 6.33
C GLY A 51 -38.32 -44.43 4.93
N SER A 52 -37.31 -44.30 4.06
CA SER A 52 -37.19 -45.08 2.81
C SER A 52 -35.78 -45.03 2.20
N ASN A 53 -35.14 -46.19 2.06
CA ASN A 53 -33.90 -46.38 1.30
C ASN A 53 -34.09 -46.13 -0.21
N THR A 54 -33.01 -45.86 -0.94
CA THR A 54 -32.62 -46.67 -2.12
C THR A 54 -31.10 -46.60 -2.34
N THR A 55 -30.48 -47.76 -2.56
CA THR A 55 -29.05 -47.92 -2.89
C THR A 55 -28.90 -48.19 -4.38
N VAL A 56 -27.92 -47.58 -5.06
CA VAL A 56 -27.44 -48.05 -6.38
C VAL A 56 -25.91 -48.11 -6.38
N SER A 57 -25.39 -49.11 -7.08
CA SER A 57 -24.04 -49.66 -6.90
C SER A 57 -22.99 -49.15 -7.88
N THR A 58 -21.74 -49.31 -7.45
CA THR A 58 -20.48 -49.23 -8.19
C THR A 58 -20.47 -49.88 -9.59
N GLY A 59 -19.60 -49.36 -10.47
CA GLY A 59 -19.31 -49.92 -11.79
C GLY A 59 -18.05 -49.35 -12.45
N TRP A 60 -16.87 -49.79 -12.01
CA TRP A 60 -15.58 -49.48 -12.67
C TRP A 60 -15.30 -50.44 -13.85
N VAL A 61 -14.83 -49.91 -14.99
CA VAL A 61 -14.09 -50.65 -16.04
C VAL A 61 -12.97 -49.76 -16.58
N SER A 62 -11.84 -50.35 -16.99
CA SER A 62 -10.50 -49.74 -16.97
C SER A 62 -9.79 -49.58 -18.33
N ASN A 63 -8.63 -48.91 -18.28
CA ASN A 63 -7.60 -48.63 -19.31
C ASN A 63 -7.92 -47.45 -20.27
N THR A 64 -6.97 -46.54 -20.57
CA THR A 64 -5.56 -46.84 -20.91
C THR A 64 -4.56 -45.73 -20.54
N THR A 65 -3.52 -46.11 -19.78
CA THR A 65 -2.12 -45.63 -19.75
C THR A 65 -1.75 -44.17 -20.08
N ALA A 66 -1.32 -43.43 -19.04
CA ALA A 66 -0.26 -42.42 -19.12
C ALA A 66 0.65 -42.54 -17.86
N ASN A 67 1.95 -42.28 -17.98
CA ASN A 67 2.92 -42.51 -16.90
C ASN A 67 2.86 -41.42 -15.82
N THR A 68 2.52 -41.78 -14.59
CA THR A 68 2.80 -40.98 -13.39
C THR A 68 4.21 -41.26 -12.88
N THR A 69 5.08 -40.23 -12.91
CA THR A 69 6.26 -40.17 -12.03
C THR A 69 5.87 -39.41 -10.77
N VAL A 70 5.77 -40.12 -9.65
CA VAL A 70 5.56 -39.51 -8.33
C VAL A 70 6.78 -38.64 -8.01
N ALA A 71 6.57 -37.33 -7.86
CA ALA A 71 7.57 -36.45 -7.26
C ALA A 71 7.67 -36.77 -5.77
N ALA A 72 8.89 -36.99 -5.27
CA ALA A 72 9.11 -37.19 -3.85
C ALA A 72 9.04 -35.84 -3.12
N GLU A 73 8.34 -35.81 -1.99
CA GLU A 73 8.36 -34.69 -1.04
C GLU A 73 9.81 -34.30 -0.73
N THR A 74 10.13 -33.02 -0.91
CA THR A 74 11.41 -32.46 -0.48
C THR A 74 11.17 -31.80 0.87
N PRO A 75 11.77 -32.28 1.97
CA PRO A 75 11.54 -31.68 3.28
C PRO A 75 12.13 -30.28 3.34
N VAL A 76 11.32 -29.32 3.81
CA VAL A 76 11.77 -27.97 4.15
C VAL A 76 12.79 -28.07 5.29
N ALA A 77 13.92 -27.39 5.15
CA ALA A 77 14.95 -27.38 6.18
C ALA A 77 14.61 -26.34 7.26
N GLU A 78 14.29 -26.80 8.48
CA GLU A 78 14.18 -25.93 9.65
C GLU A 78 15.49 -25.16 9.89
N ILE A 79 15.38 -23.83 10.06
CA ILE A 79 16.46 -23.01 10.60
C ILE A 79 16.31 -23.04 12.14
N PRO A 80 17.30 -23.52 12.91
CA PRO A 80 17.18 -23.58 14.36
C PRO A 80 17.17 -22.17 14.97
N MET A 81 16.17 -21.87 15.80
CA MET A 81 16.19 -20.68 16.65
C MET A 81 17.37 -20.75 17.65
N PRO A 82 18.02 -19.63 17.99
CA PRO A 82 18.97 -19.59 19.09
C PRO A 82 18.25 -19.82 20.43
N ALA A 83 18.88 -20.56 21.34
CA ALA A 83 18.34 -20.84 22.66
C ALA A 83 18.23 -19.56 23.53
N GLU A 84 17.25 -19.55 24.45
CA GLU A 84 17.07 -18.48 25.43
C GLU A 84 18.36 -18.25 26.26
N PRO A 85 18.72 -16.99 26.56
CA PRO A 85 19.81 -16.70 27.48
C PRO A 85 19.38 -16.93 28.94
N GLU A 86 20.14 -17.76 29.67
CA GLU A 86 19.96 -17.94 31.11
C GLU A 86 20.14 -16.61 31.87
N THR A 87 19.31 -16.40 32.89
CA THR A 87 19.40 -15.24 33.79
C THR A 87 20.70 -15.27 34.60
N LEU A 88 21.56 -14.26 34.42
CA LEU A 88 22.75 -14.04 35.24
C LEU A 88 22.63 -12.76 36.08
N GLU A 89 22.67 -12.90 37.39
CA GLU A 89 22.73 -11.77 38.34
C GLU A 89 24.08 -11.04 38.26
N LEU A 90 24.05 -9.71 38.23
CA LEU A 90 25.24 -8.86 38.25
C LEU A 90 25.70 -8.55 39.69
N PRO A 91 26.97 -8.80 40.06
CA PRO A 91 27.52 -8.37 41.34
C PRO A 91 27.91 -6.88 41.34
N ALA A 92 27.90 -6.26 42.53
CA ALA A 92 28.20 -4.85 42.71
C ALA A 92 29.68 -4.49 42.45
N ALA A 93 29.92 -3.24 42.01
CA ALA A 93 31.25 -2.72 41.72
C ALA A 93 31.88 -1.99 42.92
N GLU A 94 33.19 -2.19 43.14
CA GLU A 94 34.04 -1.36 43.99
C GLU A 94 35.05 -0.54 43.14
N PRO A 95 35.57 0.60 43.64
CA PRO A 95 36.23 1.61 42.81
C PRO A 95 37.74 1.36 42.61
N VAL A 96 38.28 1.92 41.51
CA VAL A 96 39.72 1.93 41.21
C VAL A 96 40.25 3.37 41.16
N ALA A 97 41.49 3.57 41.63
CA ALA A 97 42.07 4.86 41.98
C ALA A 97 43.01 5.49 40.92
N ASP A 98 43.43 6.72 41.21
CA ASP A 98 44.23 7.66 40.41
C ASP A 98 45.49 7.14 39.70
N THR A 99 45.87 7.83 38.61
CA THR A 99 47.24 8.34 38.35
C THR A 99 47.20 9.42 37.22
N PRO A 100 48.20 10.33 37.09
CA PRO A 100 47.92 11.74 36.80
C PRO A 100 48.47 12.31 35.47
N ALA A 101 48.16 13.59 35.24
CA ALA A 101 48.45 14.38 34.04
C ALA A 101 49.88 14.94 33.91
N PRO A 102 50.20 15.58 32.76
CA PRO A 102 50.81 16.91 32.68
C PRO A 102 49.85 17.91 31.98
N ALA A 103 49.61 19.15 32.47
CA ALA A 103 50.53 20.30 32.60
C ALA A 103 51.02 20.83 31.23
N GLU A 104 51.01 22.13 30.90
CA GLU A 104 50.53 23.37 31.58
C GLU A 104 50.60 24.55 30.57
N THR A 105 49.79 25.62 30.76
CA THR A 105 50.05 27.07 30.49
C THR A 105 48.70 27.81 30.58
N GLU A 106 48.41 28.52 31.68
CA GLU A 106 48.70 29.96 31.91
C GLU A 106 47.98 30.88 30.89
N THR A 107 47.08 31.81 31.28
CA THR A 107 47.14 32.82 32.37
C THR A 107 45.71 33.18 32.83
N ALA A 108 45.41 33.35 34.14
CA ALA A 108 45.46 34.59 34.95
C ALA A 108 44.62 35.75 34.36
N GLU A 109 43.77 36.53 35.06
CA GLU A 109 43.43 36.76 36.49
C GLU A 109 42.04 37.51 36.53
N THR A 110 41.37 37.95 37.61
CA THR A 110 41.65 38.09 39.06
C THR A 110 40.36 38.04 39.92
N GLU A 111 40.42 37.43 41.11
CA GLU A 111 39.96 37.89 42.45
C GLU A 111 38.57 38.55 42.72
N THR A 112 37.70 37.92 43.55
CA THR A 112 37.39 38.16 45.00
C THR A 112 36.44 39.36 45.32
N THR A 113 35.61 39.43 46.40
CA THR A 113 35.53 38.77 47.72
C THR A 113 34.07 38.55 48.24
N GLU A 114 33.79 37.39 48.86
CA GLU A 114 33.22 37.13 50.23
C GLU A 114 32.61 38.24 51.14
N PRO A 115 31.93 37.95 52.31
CA PRO A 115 31.33 36.69 52.84
C PRO A 115 30.01 36.80 53.73
N VAL A 116 29.62 35.68 54.36
CA VAL A 116 28.87 35.47 55.67
C VAL A 116 27.33 35.31 55.74
N ALA A 117 26.92 34.03 55.75
CA ALA A 117 26.09 33.26 56.72
C ALA A 117 24.87 33.82 57.50
N GLY A 118 23.81 32.97 57.57
CA GLY A 118 22.71 33.04 58.56
C GLY A 118 21.55 32.07 58.30
N THR A 119 21.60 30.84 58.83
CA THR A 119 20.54 29.81 58.81
C THR A 119 19.67 29.83 60.09
N PRO A 120 18.58 29.02 60.23
CA PRO A 120 17.64 28.48 59.23
C PRO A 120 16.15 28.58 59.68
N GLU A 121 15.19 28.40 58.76
CA GLU A 121 14.04 27.48 58.97
C GLU A 121 13.33 27.16 57.64
N ALA A 122 12.70 25.99 57.54
CA ALA A 122 12.29 25.41 56.27
C ALA A 122 10.76 25.34 56.09
N THR A 123 10.27 25.70 54.90
CA THR A 123 9.03 25.12 54.34
C THR A 123 9.08 25.20 52.81
N ALA A 124 8.71 24.12 52.12
CA ALA A 124 8.97 23.93 50.70
C ALA A 124 8.08 24.79 49.78
N PRO A 125 8.61 25.19 48.61
CA PRO A 125 7.99 24.76 47.35
C PRO A 125 9.00 24.41 46.23
N ALA A 126 8.48 23.76 45.17
CA ALA A 126 8.91 23.73 43.77
C ALA A 126 10.42 23.78 43.40
N ALA A 127 10.87 22.72 42.71
CA ALA A 127 11.98 22.70 41.73
C ALA A 127 11.53 21.75 40.60
N SER A 128 11.51 22.10 39.30
CA SER A 128 12.59 22.59 38.42
C SER A 128 13.66 21.54 38.13
N GLU A 129 13.85 21.28 36.84
CA GLU A 129 14.76 20.28 36.25
C GLU A 129 16.25 20.54 36.57
N PRO A 130 17.10 19.55 36.25
CA PRO A 130 18.36 19.83 35.57
C PRO A 130 18.39 19.19 34.17
N ALA A 131 18.87 19.96 33.19
CA ALA A 131 18.91 19.57 31.78
C ALA A 131 20.01 18.55 31.43
N ALA A 132 19.78 17.80 30.35
CA ALA A 132 20.81 17.11 29.58
C ALA A 132 21.01 17.80 28.22
N SER A 133 22.17 17.58 27.61
CA SER A 133 22.76 18.40 26.53
C SER A 133 22.13 18.29 25.14
N GLU A 134 22.09 19.43 24.43
CA GLU A 134 21.72 19.57 23.01
C GLU A 134 22.70 18.88 22.04
N PRO A 135 22.22 18.40 20.88
CA PRO A 135 22.92 18.46 19.60
C PRO A 135 22.51 19.72 18.80
N ALA A 136 23.39 20.19 17.92
CA ALA A 136 23.32 21.52 17.31
C ALA A 136 22.08 21.79 16.42
N ALA A 137 21.52 22.99 16.55
CA ALA A 137 20.36 23.46 15.80
C ALA A 137 20.68 23.85 14.35
N SER A 138 19.73 23.60 13.45
CA SER A 138 19.54 24.36 12.21
C SER A 138 18.67 25.60 12.48
N GLU A 139 18.90 26.69 11.73
CA GLU A 139 18.21 27.97 11.98
C GLU A 139 16.71 27.93 11.63
N PRO A 140 15.87 28.69 12.36
CA PRO A 140 14.42 28.54 12.27
C PRO A 140 13.81 29.27 11.06
N VAL A 141 13.19 28.52 10.16
CA VAL A 141 12.18 29.09 9.24
C VAL A 141 10.95 29.50 10.05
N ALA A 142 10.39 30.68 9.76
CA ALA A 142 9.41 31.32 10.61
C ALA A 142 8.10 30.51 10.74
N LYS A 143 7.67 30.26 11.98
CA LYS A 143 6.37 29.64 12.29
C LYS A 143 5.22 30.48 11.74
N VAL A 144 4.44 29.92 10.82
CA VAL A 144 3.10 30.42 10.50
C VAL A 144 2.13 29.76 11.47
N ALA A 145 1.67 30.51 12.47
CA ALA A 145 0.58 30.07 13.34
C ALA A 145 -0.77 30.23 12.62
N ALA A 146 -1.68 29.27 12.82
CA ALA A 146 -3.06 29.38 12.35
C ALA A 146 -3.69 30.69 12.86
N LYS A 147 -4.22 31.49 11.94
CA LYS A 147 -4.81 32.80 12.24
C LYS A 147 -6.34 32.69 12.19
N PRO A 148 -7.08 33.15 13.22
CA PRO A 148 -8.54 33.07 13.22
C PRO A 148 -9.16 33.97 12.14
N ALA A 149 -10.33 33.55 11.64
CA ALA A 149 -11.05 34.23 10.56
C ALA A 149 -11.43 35.69 10.93
N GLY A 150 -11.22 36.60 9.98
CA GLY A 150 -11.57 38.02 10.12
C GLY A 150 -11.30 38.83 8.86
N ASP A 151 -12.39 39.24 8.20
CA ASP A 151 -12.53 40.16 7.05
C ASP A 151 -11.52 40.07 5.89
N ALA A 152 -12.03 39.44 4.82
CA ALA A 152 -11.68 39.56 3.40
C ALA A 152 -10.58 40.57 3.00
N ASP A 153 -9.44 40.03 2.56
CA ASP A 153 -8.58 40.67 1.56
C ASP A 153 -8.77 39.93 0.22
N THR A 154 -9.36 40.60 -0.77
CA THR A 154 -9.73 40.05 -2.07
C THR A 154 -8.53 40.01 -3.02
N GLY A 155 -7.49 39.25 -2.63
CA GLY A 155 -6.17 39.24 -3.28
C GLY A 155 -5.64 37.86 -3.73
N ARG A 156 -6.34 36.76 -3.44
CA ARG A 156 -6.10 35.44 -4.05
C ARG A 156 -7.29 35.10 -4.94
N GLN A 157 -7.21 35.44 -6.23
CA GLN A 157 -8.22 35.06 -7.20
C GLN A 157 -7.57 34.50 -8.47
N SER A 158 -7.79 33.20 -8.68
CA SER A 158 -7.77 32.48 -9.97
C SER A 158 -6.58 32.66 -10.91
N ASP A 159 -5.56 31.83 -10.73
CA ASP A 159 -4.78 31.22 -11.83
C ASP A 159 -4.95 29.68 -11.83
N ALA A 160 -6.14 29.22 -11.41
CA ALA A 160 -6.56 27.84 -11.64
C ALA A 160 -6.92 27.69 -13.13
N THR A 161 -5.92 27.35 -13.95
CA THR A 161 -6.17 26.81 -15.29
C THR A 161 -7.09 25.58 -15.19
N THR A 162 -7.85 25.30 -16.26
CA THR A 162 -8.66 24.08 -16.45
C THR A 162 -9.36 23.52 -15.20
N LEU A 163 -10.39 24.24 -14.71
CA LEU A 163 -11.35 23.70 -13.74
C LEU A 163 -12.03 22.45 -14.32
N VAL A 164 -11.81 21.31 -13.68
CA VAL A 164 -12.35 20.02 -14.11
C VAL A 164 -13.74 19.84 -13.51
N ALA A 165 -14.77 20.01 -14.34
CA ALA A 165 -16.14 19.64 -13.96
C ALA A 165 -16.19 18.17 -13.52
N GLU A 166 -17.10 17.82 -12.61
CA GLU A 166 -17.35 16.42 -12.25
C GLU A 166 -17.87 15.66 -13.48
N TYR A 167 -17.05 14.77 -14.05
CA TYR A 167 -17.26 14.25 -15.42
C TYR A 167 -17.83 12.83 -15.52
N SER A 168 -17.82 12.04 -14.45
CA SER A 168 -18.09 10.60 -14.50
C SER A 168 -19.17 10.16 -13.51
N ASP A 169 -20.40 10.06 -14.01
CA ASP A 169 -21.46 9.33 -13.31
C ASP A 169 -21.10 7.83 -13.23
N PRO A 170 -21.21 7.17 -12.05
CA PRO A 170 -20.84 5.78 -11.90
C PRO A 170 -21.58 4.81 -12.83
N ASP A 171 -22.87 5.01 -13.05
CA ASP A 171 -23.68 4.12 -13.89
C ASP A 171 -23.32 4.30 -15.37
N GLU A 172 -23.01 5.54 -15.79
CA GLU A 172 -22.53 5.80 -17.15
C GLU A 172 -21.17 5.15 -17.43
N VAL A 173 -20.21 5.25 -16.49
CA VAL A 173 -18.88 4.61 -16.63
C VAL A 173 -19.02 3.09 -16.70
N VAL A 174 -19.76 2.48 -15.77
CA VAL A 174 -19.99 1.04 -15.72
C VAL A 174 -20.69 0.56 -16.99
N ALA A 175 -21.78 1.22 -17.42
CA ALA A 175 -22.54 0.80 -18.58
C ALA A 175 -21.86 1.05 -19.94
N ALA A 176 -20.92 2.01 -20.02
CA ALA A 176 -20.26 2.36 -21.28
C ALA A 176 -19.28 1.29 -21.79
N GLY A 177 -18.61 0.55 -20.88
CA GLY A 177 -17.55 -0.40 -21.25
C GLY A 177 -16.37 0.25 -21.97
N LYS A 178 -16.06 1.52 -21.62
CA LYS A 178 -14.97 2.32 -22.20
C LYS A 178 -13.84 2.50 -21.18
N ASP A 179 -13.25 3.69 -21.12
CA ASP A 179 -12.34 4.16 -20.08
C ASP A 179 -12.75 3.70 -18.67
N TRP A 180 -11.76 3.31 -17.89
CA TRP A 180 -11.85 2.85 -16.51
C TRP A 180 -10.96 3.77 -15.64
N PRO A 181 -11.45 4.98 -15.31
CA PRO A 181 -10.61 6.14 -14.98
C PRO A 181 -10.10 6.20 -13.52
N GLN A 182 -10.42 5.21 -12.69
CA GLN A 182 -9.90 5.10 -11.32
C GLN A 182 -9.97 3.67 -10.83
N TRP A 183 -9.41 3.39 -9.64
CA TRP A 183 -9.59 2.11 -8.98
C TRP A 183 -11.07 1.75 -8.80
N GLY A 184 -11.47 0.57 -9.30
CA GLY A 184 -12.86 0.11 -9.37
C GLY A 184 -13.75 0.90 -10.35
N GLY A 185 -13.16 1.63 -11.30
CA GLY A 185 -13.82 2.38 -12.39
C GLY A 185 -14.53 3.67 -11.97
N SER A 186 -15.17 3.66 -10.80
CA SER A 186 -15.92 4.79 -10.25
C SER A 186 -15.68 4.93 -8.75
N ARG A 187 -16.16 6.04 -8.18
CA ARG A 187 -16.20 6.29 -6.74
C ARG A 187 -16.97 5.27 -5.90
N LEU A 188 -17.70 4.33 -6.53
CA LEU A 188 -18.37 3.19 -5.88
C LEU A 188 -17.46 1.95 -5.71
N ARG A 189 -16.30 1.93 -6.37
CA ARG A 189 -15.21 0.94 -6.26
C ARG A 189 -15.55 -0.50 -6.68
N ASN A 190 -16.67 -0.70 -7.37
CA ASN A 190 -17.12 -2.02 -7.82
C ASN A 190 -16.51 -2.39 -9.19
N ASN A 191 -15.62 -3.38 -9.26
CA ASN A 191 -14.86 -3.72 -10.47
C ASN A 191 -15.66 -4.52 -11.53
N THR A 192 -16.68 -3.89 -12.11
CA THR A 192 -17.72 -4.55 -12.94
C THR A 192 -17.95 -3.91 -14.32
N PRO A 193 -16.90 -3.58 -15.10
CA PRO A 193 -17.02 -2.82 -16.35
C PRO A 193 -17.91 -3.53 -17.38
N GLY A 194 -18.81 -2.77 -18.01
CA GLY A 194 -19.71 -3.22 -19.09
C GLY A 194 -19.04 -3.51 -20.43
N VAL A 195 -17.74 -3.84 -20.42
CA VAL A 195 -16.97 -4.22 -21.62
C VAL A 195 -17.51 -5.55 -22.15
N THR A 196 -17.54 -5.68 -23.47
CA THR A 196 -18.01 -6.89 -24.17
C THR A 196 -17.07 -7.28 -25.31
N GLY A 197 -17.08 -8.56 -25.70
CA GLY A 197 -16.23 -9.09 -26.77
C GLY A 197 -14.82 -9.49 -26.32
N LEU A 198 -14.63 -9.69 -25.02
CA LEU A 198 -13.33 -10.01 -24.42
C LEU A 198 -12.82 -11.39 -24.86
N PRO A 199 -11.50 -11.61 -24.85
CA PRO A 199 -10.93 -12.94 -25.02
C PRO A 199 -11.17 -13.80 -23.77
N GLN A 200 -11.51 -15.07 -23.98
CA GLN A 200 -11.59 -16.11 -22.95
C GLN A 200 -10.28 -16.90 -22.82
N THR A 201 -9.43 -16.84 -23.85
CA THR A 201 -8.13 -17.51 -23.95
C THR A 201 -7.10 -16.51 -24.46
N TRP A 202 -5.86 -16.58 -23.98
CA TRP A 202 -4.71 -15.86 -24.52
C TRP A 202 -3.44 -16.62 -24.21
N ASN A 203 -2.35 -16.26 -24.87
CA ASN A 203 -1.02 -16.81 -24.59
C ASN A 203 0.00 -15.69 -24.70
N ILE A 204 0.72 -15.43 -23.61
CA ILE A 204 1.74 -14.38 -23.53
C ILE A 204 3.02 -14.72 -24.30
N GLY A 205 3.14 -15.92 -24.88
CA GLY A 205 4.36 -16.40 -25.52
C GLY A 205 5.43 -16.73 -24.49
N LYS A 206 6.70 -16.52 -24.83
CA LYS A 206 7.83 -16.77 -23.91
C LYS A 206 8.79 -15.59 -23.89
N PHE A 207 9.37 -15.31 -22.73
CA PHE A 207 10.42 -14.31 -22.57
C PHE A 207 11.73 -15.00 -22.22
N ASP A 208 12.81 -14.69 -22.96
CA ASP A 208 14.15 -15.18 -22.59
C ASP A 208 14.57 -14.52 -21.26
N ARG A 209 14.79 -15.34 -20.23
CA ARG A 209 15.09 -14.88 -18.86
C ARG A 209 16.40 -14.09 -18.71
N ARG A 210 17.25 -14.03 -19.75
CA ARG A 210 18.56 -13.36 -19.72
C ARG A 210 18.60 -12.10 -20.60
N THR A 211 17.86 -12.08 -21.71
CA THR A 211 17.83 -10.94 -22.66
C THR A 211 16.54 -10.14 -22.64
N GLY A 212 15.45 -10.71 -22.11
CA GLY A 212 14.11 -10.12 -22.18
C GLY A 212 13.47 -10.20 -23.57
N GLU A 213 14.09 -10.90 -24.53
CA GLU A 213 13.53 -11.05 -25.89
C GLU A 213 12.22 -11.84 -25.84
N TRP A 214 11.18 -11.30 -26.51
CA TRP A 214 9.85 -11.87 -26.58
C TRP A 214 9.72 -12.81 -27.79
N ASP A 215 9.63 -14.12 -27.52
CA ASP A 215 9.27 -15.13 -28.51
C ASP A 215 7.76 -15.10 -28.76
N LYS A 216 7.39 -14.59 -29.94
CA LYS A 216 6.00 -14.42 -30.36
C LYS A 216 5.41 -15.63 -31.10
N SER A 217 6.14 -16.75 -31.18
CA SER A 217 5.74 -17.90 -32.02
C SER A 217 4.39 -18.52 -31.61
N ASP A 218 4.11 -18.57 -30.31
CA ASP A 218 2.90 -19.15 -29.72
C ASP A 218 1.92 -18.07 -29.14
N VAL A 219 2.11 -16.78 -29.47
CA VAL A 219 1.30 -15.68 -28.88
C VAL A 219 -0.13 -15.66 -29.42
N GLU A 220 -1.11 -15.58 -28.51
CA GLU A 220 -2.54 -15.47 -28.82
C GLU A 220 -3.17 -14.32 -28.03
N ASN A 221 -4.00 -13.50 -28.70
CA ASN A 221 -4.83 -12.43 -28.12
C ASN A 221 -4.09 -11.34 -27.31
N ILE A 222 -2.75 -11.29 -27.33
CA ILE A 222 -1.99 -10.14 -26.85
C ILE A 222 -1.91 -9.08 -27.96
N VAL A 223 -2.25 -7.83 -27.63
CA VAL A 223 -2.02 -6.67 -28.52
C VAL A 223 -0.59 -6.17 -28.34
N TRP A 224 -0.23 -5.88 -27.10
CA TRP A 224 1.07 -5.38 -26.70
C TRP A 224 1.38 -5.76 -25.24
N TYR A 225 2.65 -5.65 -24.88
CA TYR A 225 3.09 -5.62 -23.48
C TYR A 225 4.05 -4.44 -23.29
N ALA A 226 4.07 -3.88 -22.08
CA ALA A 226 5.04 -2.88 -21.66
C ALA A 226 5.80 -3.38 -20.42
N ASN A 227 7.08 -3.03 -20.27
CA ASN A 227 7.83 -3.35 -19.05
C ASN A 227 7.49 -2.33 -17.94
N LEU A 228 7.23 -2.85 -16.74
CA LEU A 228 7.04 -2.10 -15.51
C LEU A 228 8.31 -2.17 -14.65
N GLY A 229 8.20 -1.83 -13.37
CA GLY A 229 9.26 -2.02 -12.40
C GLY A 229 9.63 -3.48 -12.15
N SER A 230 10.49 -3.74 -11.16
CA SER A 230 10.78 -5.08 -10.67
C SER A 230 9.75 -5.61 -9.67
N GLN A 231 8.83 -4.74 -9.22
CA GLN A 231 7.74 -5.05 -8.31
C GLN A 231 6.59 -4.05 -8.55
N THR A 232 5.37 -4.56 -8.74
CA THR A 232 4.18 -3.78 -9.10
C THR A 232 2.99 -4.25 -8.26
N TYR A 233 2.31 -3.30 -7.61
CA TYR A 233 1.04 -3.50 -6.92
C TYR A 233 -0.02 -2.44 -7.29
N GLY A 234 0.38 -1.37 -7.99
CA GLY A 234 -0.57 -0.37 -8.47
C GLY A 234 -1.47 -0.95 -9.55
N ASN A 235 -2.79 -0.84 -9.37
CA ASN A 235 -3.75 -1.31 -10.36
C ASN A 235 -3.74 -0.41 -11.60
N PRO A 236 -3.83 -0.98 -12.82
CA PRO A 236 -3.90 -0.19 -14.04
C PRO A 236 -5.19 0.65 -14.12
N VAL A 237 -5.06 1.84 -14.71
CA VAL A 237 -6.16 2.79 -14.95
C VAL A 237 -6.12 3.22 -16.41
N VAL A 238 -7.27 3.23 -17.08
CA VAL A 238 -7.37 3.50 -18.53
C VAL A 238 -8.25 4.69 -18.77
N ALA A 239 -7.73 5.75 -19.39
CA ALA A 239 -8.49 6.96 -19.68
C ALA A 239 -7.87 7.75 -20.84
N GLY A 240 -8.71 8.30 -21.72
CA GLY A 240 -8.28 9.26 -22.75
C GLY A 240 -7.28 8.71 -23.78
N GLY A 241 -7.28 7.40 -24.06
CA GLY A 241 -6.29 6.77 -24.93
C GLY A 241 -4.95 6.45 -24.24
N ARG A 242 -4.92 6.42 -22.91
CA ARG A 242 -3.73 6.15 -22.09
C ARG A 242 -3.99 5.08 -21.04
N VAL A 243 -2.92 4.38 -20.65
CA VAL A 243 -2.91 3.47 -19.49
C VAL A 243 -1.88 3.97 -18.47
N PHE A 244 -2.33 4.14 -17.23
CA PHE A 244 -1.50 4.60 -16.11
C PHE A 244 -1.30 3.46 -15.11
N VAL A 245 -0.06 3.25 -14.65
CA VAL A 245 0.29 2.19 -13.68
C VAL A 245 1.31 2.69 -12.66
N GLY A 246 1.01 2.51 -11.38
CA GLY A 246 1.94 2.71 -10.28
C GLY A 246 2.89 1.50 -10.11
N THR A 247 4.20 1.74 -10.10
CA THR A 247 5.23 0.69 -10.02
C THR A 247 6.55 1.27 -9.48
N ASN A 248 7.65 0.51 -9.51
CA ASN A 248 9.01 0.99 -9.21
C ASN A 248 9.81 1.25 -10.51
N ASN A 249 11.05 1.75 -10.39
CA ASN A 249 11.88 2.09 -11.55
C ASN A 249 12.64 0.92 -12.23
N GLY A 250 12.29 -0.33 -11.97
CA GLY A 250 13.00 -1.51 -12.49
C GLY A 250 13.13 -1.61 -14.02
N ALA A 251 12.24 -0.98 -14.80
CA ALA A 251 12.40 -0.83 -16.26
C ALA A 251 13.46 0.21 -16.65
N GLY A 252 13.66 1.27 -15.86
CA GLY A 252 14.56 2.39 -16.17
C GLY A 252 14.18 3.16 -17.44
N HIS A 253 12.91 3.55 -17.60
CA HIS A 253 12.40 4.24 -18.81
C HIS A 253 13.08 5.60 -19.09
N LEU A 254 13.64 6.23 -18.05
CA LEU A 254 14.35 7.50 -18.12
C LEU A 254 15.87 7.29 -18.01
N LYS A 255 16.65 7.77 -18.99
CA LYS A 255 18.11 7.59 -19.05
C LYS A 255 18.84 8.00 -17.75
N ARG A 256 18.39 9.09 -17.11
CA ARG A 256 18.94 9.61 -15.84
C ARG A 256 18.66 8.73 -14.62
N TYR A 257 17.64 7.88 -14.70
CA TYR A 257 17.28 6.89 -13.68
C TYR A 257 17.36 5.47 -14.27
N PRO A 258 18.57 4.94 -14.51
CA PRO A 258 18.72 3.54 -14.92
C PRO A 258 18.14 2.61 -13.84
N SER A 259 17.72 1.40 -14.22
CA SER A 259 16.97 0.45 -13.37
C SER A 259 17.58 0.07 -12.00
N LYS A 260 18.86 0.39 -11.78
CA LYS A 260 19.55 0.27 -10.48
C LYS A 260 19.22 1.40 -9.48
N VAL A 261 18.57 2.47 -9.92
CA VAL A 261 18.10 3.57 -9.08
C VAL A 261 16.68 3.23 -8.64
N ASP A 262 16.51 3.05 -7.33
CA ASP A 262 15.22 2.76 -6.71
C ASP A 262 14.40 4.04 -6.56
N LEU A 263 13.15 4.00 -7.04
CA LEU A 263 12.17 5.10 -7.03
C LEU A 263 10.76 4.52 -6.95
N GLY A 264 9.81 5.30 -6.44
CA GLY A 264 8.40 5.13 -6.80
C GLY A 264 8.12 5.79 -8.15
N CYS A 265 7.42 5.11 -9.05
CA CYS A 265 7.07 5.63 -10.38
C CYS A 265 5.57 5.54 -10.65
N LEU A 266 5.02 6.56 -11.31
CA LEU A 266 3.76 6.44 -12.06
C LEU A 266 4.10 6.52 -13.54
N LEU A 267 3.76 5.48 -14.30
CA LEU A 267 4.07 5.37 -15.73
C LEU A 267 2.80 5.61 -16.56
N ALA A 268 2.95 6.31 -17.68
CA ALA A 268 1.92 6.48 -18.69
C ALA A 268 2.32 5.80 -20.01
N PHE A 269 1.41 5.00 -20.55
CA PHE A 269 1.56 4.31 -21.84
C PHE A 269 0.44 4.71 -22.80
N ASN A 270 0.71 4.70 -24.10
CA ASN A 270 -0.30 4.80 -25.12
C ASN A 270 -1.19 3.54 -25.10
N GLU A 271 -2.51 3.71 -25.04
CA GLU A 271 -3.44 2.59 -24.95
C GLU A 271 -3.42 1.71 -26.22
N ALA A 272 -3.20 2.29 -27.39
CA ALA A 272 -3.32 1.58 -28.67
C ALA A 272 -2.23 0.52 -28.85
N ASP A 273 -0.97 0.86 -28.55
CA ASP A 273 0.23 0.08 -28.88
C ASP A 273 1.22 -0.15 -27.71
N GLY A 274 0.98 0.45 -26.54
CA GLY A 274 1.84 0.31 -25.36
C GLY A 274 3.10 1.18 -25.39
N GLU A 275 3.21 2.16 -26.29
CA GLU A 275 4.36 3.09 -26.29
C GLU A 275 4.46 3.85 -24.96
N PHE A 276 5.64 3.85 -24.35
CA PHE A 276 5.92 4.65 -23.15
C PHE A 276 5.89 6.14 -23.48
N LEU A 277 4.98 6.88 -22.83
CA LEU A 277 4.78 8.32 -23.03
C LEU A 277 5.64 9.12 -22.05
N TRP A 278 5.38 8.96 -20.75
CA TRP A 278 6.05 9.69 -19.68
C TRP A 278 6.07 8.93 -18.35
N GLN A 279 6.95 9.36 -17.43
CA GLN A 279 7.10 8.84 -16.07
C GLN A 279 7.15 10.00 -15.06
N HIS A 280 6.29 9.94 -14.04
CA HIS A 280 6.54 10.65 -12.78
C HIS A 280 7.54 9.84 -11.94
N SER A 281 8.52 10.51 -11.34
CA SER A 281 9.58 9.90 -10.54
C SER A 281 9.58 10.46 -9.11
N SER A 282 9.48 9.58 -8.11
CA SER A 282 9.64 9.93 -6.70
C SER A 282 10.89 9.28 -6.13
N GLU A 283 11.93 10.07 -5.84
CA GLU A 283 13.10 9.58 -5.12
C GLU A 283 12.74 9.06 -3.72
N LYS A 284 13.39 7.96 -3.33
CA LYS A 284 13.20 7.34 -2.03
C LYS A 284 13.51 8.30 -0.87
N LEU A 285 12.71 8.23 0.20
CA LEU A 285 12.97 9.00 1.42
C LEU A 285 14.30 8.56 2.06
N ILE A 286 15.09 9.53 2.55
CA ILE A 286 16.42 9.25 3.17
C ILE A 286 16.31 8.43 4.47
N THR A 287 15.13 8.41 5.09
CA THR A 287 14.80 7.56 6.23
C THR A 287 14.68 6.08 5.88
N GLY A 288 14.59 5.73 4.59
CA GLY A 288 14.43 4.35 4.11
C GLY A 288 13.20 3.68 4.72
N ARG A 289 13.38 2.43 5.16
CA ARG A 289 12.34 1.50 5.64
C ARG A 289 11.36 2.07 6.66
N VAL A 290 11.77 3.06 7.47
CA VAL A 290 10.89 3.76 8.42
C VAL A 290 9.66 4.37 7.75
N HIS A 291 9.76 4.81 6.49
CA HIS A 291 8.66 5.46 5.78
C HIS A 291 8.50 5.02 4.31
N ASP A 292 9.54 4.45 3.69
CA ASP A 292 9.57 4.18 2.24
C ASP A 292 10.38 2.90 1.96
N TRP A 293 9.66 1.81 1.72
CA TRP A 293 10.25 0.48 1.59
C TRP A 293 11.13 0.36 0.31
N PRO A 294 12.38 -0.15 0.41
CA PRO A 294 13.24 -0.38 -0.75
C PRO A 294 12.60 -1.27 -1.83
N LEU A 295 12.73 -0.89 -3.09
CA LEU A 295 12.13 -1.55 -4.26
C LEU A 295 10.59 -1.58 -4.30
N GLN A 296 9.89 -1.02 -3.32
CA GLN A 296 8.44 -0.92 -3.38
C GLN A 296 8.04 0.25 -4.29
N GLY A 297 7.11 0.00 -5.21
CA GLY A 297 6.62 0.99 -6.18
C GLY A 297 5.56 1.94 -5.63
N ILE A 298 4.99 2.79 -6.49
CA ILE A 298 3.74 3.49 -6.14
C ILE A 298 2.59 2.49 -6.20
N CYS A 299 1.89 2.28 -5.08
CA CYS A 299 0.73 1.37 -5.02
C CYS A 299 -0.60 2.06 -5.36
N CYS A 300 -0.61 3.40 -5.39
CA CYS A 300 -1.76 4.21 -5.79
C CYS A 300 -2.13 3.97 -7.26
N ALA A 301 -3.37 3.58 -7.52
CA ALA A 301 -4.00 3.72 -8.82
C ALA A 301 -4.59 5.14 -8.94
N PRO A 302 -4.23 5.92 -9.98
CA PRO A 302 -4.65 7.32 -10.08
C PRO A 302 -6.16 7.45 -10.31
N LEU A 303 -6.72 8.59 -9.93
CA LEU A 303 -8.00 9.10 -10.44
C LEU A 303 -7.70 9.93 -11.69
N VAL A 304 -8.43 9.74 -12.79
CA VAL A 304 -8.35 10.56 -14.00
C VAL A 304 -9.70 11.22 -14.29
N GLU A 305 -9.72 12.52 -14.55
CA GLU A 305 -10.91 13.25 -15.02
C GLU A 305 -10.51 14.28 -16.09
N GLY A 306 -11.01 14.10 -17.32
CA GLY A 306 -10.57 14.91 -18.46
C GLY A 306 -9.07 14.76 -18.71
N ASN A 307 -8.36 15.89 -18.80
CA ASN A 307 -6.92 15.92 -19.01
C ASN A 307 -6.09 15.84 -17.71
N ARG A 308 -6.73 15.69 -16.53
CA ARG A 308 -6.02 15.68 -15.24
C ARG A 308 -6.07 14.33 -14.58
N LEU A 309 -5.03 14.04 -13.81
CA LEU A 309 -5.02 12.91 -12.90
C LEU A 309 -4.50 13.29 -11.51
N TRP A 310 -4.97 12.57 -10.50
CA TRP A 310 -4.60 12.72 -9.09
C TRP A 310 -4.16 11.40 -8.51
N PHE A 311 -3.09 11.43 -7.72
CA PHE A 311 -2.54 10.25 -7.05
C PHE A 311 -1.73 10.66 -5.82
N VAL A 312 -1.35 9.67 -5.00
CA VAL A 312 -0.40 9.86 -3.90
C VAL A 312 0.91 9.15 -4.23
N THR A 313 2.03 9.84 -3.99
CA THR A 313 3.37 9.28 -4.21
C THR A 313 3.85 8.43 -3.04
N SER A 314 4.92 7.66 -3.25
CA SER A 314 5.64 6.96 -2.16
C SER A 314 6.27 7.90 -1.12
N ARG A 315 6.18 9.23 -1.29
CA ARG A 315 6.75 10.26 -0.40
C ARG A 315 5.69 10.99 0.44
N GLY A 316 4.43 10.56 0.40
CA GLY A 316 3.34 11.23 1.10
C GLY A 316 2.94 12.55 0.44
N GLU A 317 3.18 12.70 -0.86
CA GLU A 317 2.78 13.87 -1.65
C GLU A 317 1.51 13.53 -2.44
N VAL A 318 0.45 14.31 -2.25
CA VAL A 318 -0.72 14.34 -3.14
C VAL A 318 -0.35 15.22 -4.33
N ARG A 319 -0.50 14.69 -5.54
CA ARG A 319 -0.13 15.41 -6.78
C ARG A 319 -1.27 15.40 -7.78
N CYS A 320 -1.39 16.50 -8.50
CA CYS A 320 -2.18 16.61 -9.71
C CYS A 320 -1.24 16.78 -10.90
N LEU A 321 -1.38 15.93 -11.93
CA LEU A 321 -0.57 15.95 -13.15
C LEU A 321 -1.46 16.16 -14.38
N ASP A 322 -0.90 16.65 -15.48
CA ASP A 322 -1.55 16.52 -16.78
C ASP A 322 -1.36 15.10 -17.34
N THR A 323 -2.42 14.55 -17.91
CA THR A 323 -2.44 13.25 -18.60
C THR A 323 -1.56 13.21 -19.85
N GLU A 324 -1.41 14.34 -20.56
CA GLU A 324 -0.49 14.49 -21.68
C GLU A 324 0.98 14.49 -21.21
N GLY A 325 1.24 14.85 -19.95
CA GLY A 325 2.56 15.36 -19.55
C GLY A 325 2.95 16.52 -20.47
N PHE A 326 4.24 16.72 -20.71
CA PHE A 326 4.68 17.79 -21.63
C PHE A 326 4.35 17.56 -23.12
N HIS A 327 3.61 16.51 -23.54
CA HIS A 327 3.45 16.17 -24.99
C HIS A 327 2.64 17.19 -25.81
N ASP A 328 1.72 17.91 -25.19
CA ASP A 328 0.94 18.98 -25.83
C ASP A 328 1.73 20.27 -26.13
N ASN A 329 2.93 20.39 -25.53
CA ASN A 329 3.84 21.55 -25.58
C ASN A 329 3.47 22.71 -24.65
N GLU A 330 2.62 22.48 -23.66
CA GLU A 330 2.37 23.39 -22.55
C GLU A 330 3.16 22.92 -21.31
N ASP A 331 3.18 23.75 -20.27
CA ASP A 331 3.75 23.49 -18.94
C ASP A 331 2.63 23.96 -18.00
N ASP A 332 1.95 23.04 -17.33
CA ASP A 332 0.57 23.24 -16.92
C ASP A 332 0.38 23.60 -15.45
N GLY A 333 -0.66 24.37 -15.14
CA GLY A 333 -0.96 24.79 -13.76
C GLY A 333 0.06 25.75 -13.09
N PRO A 334 -0.04 25.92 -11.76
CA PRO A 334 0.79 26.86 -10.98
C PRO A 334 2.20 26.36 -10.61
N VAL A 335 2.45 25.05 -10.57
CA VAL A 335 3.82 24.52 -10.45
C VAL A 335 4.49 24.71 -11.81
N LYS A 336 5.71 25.26 -11.81
CA LYS A 336 6.49 25.62 -13.01
C LYS A 336 7.95 25.30 -12.71
N ASP A 337 8.75 25.02 -13.74
CA ASP A 337 10.19 24.80 -13.58
C ASP A 337 10.52 23.65 -12.58
N GLU A 338 9.73 22.57 -12.50
CA GLU A 338 9.89 21.52 -11.46
C GLU A 338 11.30 20.93 -11.46
N VAL A 339 11.95 20.89 -10.29
CA VAL A 339 13.35 20.48 -10.17
C VAL A 339 13.50 18.95 -10.15
N ALA A 340 14.10 18.40 -11.19
CA ALA A 340 14.42 16.98 -11.32
C ALA A 340 15.92 16.70 -11.14
N PHE A 341 16.26 15.60 -10.47
CA PHE A 341 17.62 15.08 -10.41
C PHE A 341 18.10 14.56 -11.77
N VAL A 342 19.36 14.81 -12.11
CA VAL A 342 19.99 14.40 -13.39
C VAL A 342 21.13 13.40 -13.18
N ALA A 343 22.10 13.73 -12.33
CA ALA A 343 23.31 12.94 -12.13
C ALA A 343 23.99 13.27 -10.80
N GLU A 344 24.87 12.38 -10.33
CA GLU A 344 25.74 12.65 -9.19
C GLU A 344 27.17 12.10 -9.36
N LEU A 345 28.12 12.75 -8.70
CA LEU A 345 29.48 12.26 -8.50
C LEU A 345 29.80 12.20 -7.01
N MET A 346 30.44 11.11 -6.57
CA MET A 346 30.87 10.95 -5.18
C MET A 346 32.12 11.80 -4.91
N LEU A 347 32.04 12.75 -3.97
CA LEU A 347 33.12 13.70 -3.64
C LEU A 347 34.39 13.03 -3.11
N ALA A 348 34.28 11.79 -2.63
CA ALA A 348 35.42 10.99 -2.18
C ALA A 348 36.23 10.39 -3.35
N SER A 349 35.64 10.28 -4.54
CA SER A 349 36.31 9.78 -5.75
C SER A 349 37.18 10.85 -6.39
N ASP A 350 38.10 10.47 -7.26
CA ASP A 350 38.99 11.43 -7.93
C ASP A 350 38.25 12.23 -9.01
N GLU A 351 37.24 11.62 -9.63
CA GLU A 351 36.28 12.25 -10.54
C GLU A 351 35.49 13.36 -9.83
N GLY A 352 34.96 13.09 -8.62
CA GLY A 352 34.21 14.07 -7.83
C GLY A 352 35.08 15.24 -7.36
N LYS A 353 36.33 14.98 -6.95
CA LYS A 353 37.31 16.04 -6.61
C LYS A 353 37.64 16.89 -7.83
N ALA A 354 37.89 16.27 -8.98
CA ALA A 354 38.18 16.95 -10.23
C ALA A 354 37.00 17.79 -10.73
N ALA A 355 35.76 17.32 -10.56
CA ALA A 355 34.55 18.07 -10.88
C ALA A 355 34.44 19.36 -10.06
N VAL A 356 34.59 19.29 -8.73
CA VAL A 356 34.54 20.48 -7.86
C VAL A 356 35.68 21.47 -8.18
N ALA A 357 36.89 20.97 -8.48
CA ALA A 357 38.00 21.83 -8.88
C ALA A 357 37.73 22.55 -10.22
N ALA A 358 37.23 21.82 -11.23
CA ALA A 358 36.87 22.41 -12.53
C ALA A 358 35.75 23.45 -12.42
N LEU A 359 34.73 23.20 -11.60
CA LEU A 359 33.64 24.16 -11.34
C LEU A 359 34.16 25.44 -10.66
N GLY A 360 35.18 25.33 -9.78
CA GLY A 360 35.91 26.47 -9.22
C GLY A 360 36.70 27.29 -10.26
N GLU A 361 37.11 26.67 -11.38
CA GLU A 361 37.71 27.36 -12.54
C GLU A 361 36.68 27.84 -13.57
N GLY A 362 35.38 27.68 -13.30
CA GLY A 362 34.31 28.04 -14.23
C GLY A 362 34.13 27.07 -15.41
N LYS A 363 34.44 25.77 -15.22
CA LYS A 363 34.40 24.73 -16.27
C LYS A 363 33.67 23.48 -15.79
N LEU A 364 33.21 22.64 -16.72
CA LEU A 364 32.84 21.25 -16.44
C LEU A 364 34.10 20.35 -16.53
N SER A 365 34.18 19.32 -15.69
CA SER A 365 35.19 18.26 -15.84
C SER A 365 34.72 17.20 -16.84
N GLU A 366 35.66 16.42 -17.40
CA GLU A 366 35.36 15.32 -18.32
C GLU A 366 34.38 14.30 -17.72
N ALA A 367 34.61 13.87 -16.48
CA ALA A 367 33.72 12.95 -15.77
C ALA A 367 32.31 13.51 -15.51
N LEU A 368 32.17 14.83 -15.35
CA LEU A 368 30.87 15.48 -15.20
C LEU A 368 30.15 15.56 -16.56
N VAL A 369 30.86 15.84 -17.66
CA VAL A 369 30.31 15.77 -19.02
C VAL A 369 29.87 14.35 -19.37
N GLU A 370 30.65 13.33 -18.99
CA GLU A 370 30.30 11.91 -19.19
C GLU A 370 29.07 11.50 -18.38
N ALA A 371 28.96 11.95 -17.12
CA ALA A 371 27.78 11.70 -16.28
C ALA A 371 26.51 12.34 -16.86
N LEU A 372 26.59 13.57 -17.37
CA LEU A 372 25.49 14.26 -18.04
C LEU A 372 25.08 13.55 -19.35
N ALA A 373 26.05 13.19 -20.19
CA ALA A 373 25.77 12.44 -21.42
C ALA A 373 25.12 11.08 -21.13
N THR A 374 25.55 10.39 -20.07
CA THR A 374 24.94 9.13 -19.60
C THR A 374 23.48 9.32 -19.17
N ALA A 375 23.17 10.45 -18.51
CA ALA A 375 21.80 10.83 -18.14
C ALA A 375 20.93 11.26 -19.35
N GLY A 376 21.51 11.41 -20.55
CA GLY A 376 20.85 11.90 -21.76
C GLY A 376 21.02 13.40 -22.03
N GLU A 377 21.72 14.12 -21.15
CA GLU A 377 21.94 15.57 -21.20
C GLU A 377 23.29 15.88 -21.87
N GLU A 378 23.45 15.41 -23.11
CA GLU A 378 24.68 15.56 -23.90
C GLU A 378 25.07 17.04 -24.05
N VAL A 379 26.27 17.40 -23.57
CA VAL A 379 26.75 18.79 -23.55
C VAL A 379 27.23 19.21 -24.94
N SER A 380 26.72 20.32 -25.47
CA SER A 380 27.19 20.89 -26.73
C SER A 380 27.46 22.40 -26.66
N GLY A 381 28.41 22.89 -27.46
CA GLY A 381 28.82 24.29 -27.46
C GLY A 381 29.61 24.71 -26.21
N ASP A 382 29.63 26.01 -25.94
CA ASP A 382 30.27 26.59 -24.75
C ASP A 382 29.28 26.61 -23.57
N VAL A 383 29.69 26.10 -22.41
CA VAL A 383 28.91 26.16 -21.15
C VAL A 383 29.47 27.25 -20.25
N LYS A 384 28.59 28.13 -19.78
CA LYS A 384 28.89 29.15 -18.77
C LYS A 384 28.65 28.58 -17.38
N ILE A 385 29.66 28.63 -16.51
CA ILE A 385 29.55 28.21 -15.10
C ILE A 385 29.60 29.46 -14.20
N GLU A 386 28.64 29.57 -13.29
CA GLU A 386 28.56 30.65 -12.30
C GLU A 386 28.44 30.07 -10.90
N ALA A 387 29.33 30.45 -9.97
CA ALA A 387 29.20 30.07 -8.58
C ALA A 387 28.05 30.85 -7.92
N VAL A 388 27.08 30.14 -7.34
CA VAL A 388 26.00 30.72 -6.53
C VAL A 388 26.47 30.85 -5.09
N ASN A 389 27.07 29.78 -4.56
CA ASN A 389 27.76 29.79 -3.27
C ASN A 389 29.17 29.23 -3.48
N GLU A 390 30.19 30.03 -3.15
CA GLU A 390 31.59 29.71 -3.45
C GLU A 390 32.01 28.35 -2.84
N GLY A 391 32.40 27.40 -3.70
CA GLY A 391 32.80 26.05 -3.30
C GLY A 391 31.66 25.10 -2.87
N ALA A 392 30.40 25.51 -2.99
CA ALA A 392 29.24 24.76 -2.52
C ALA A 392 28.13 24.58 -3.58
N SER A 393 27.80 25.60 -4.37
CA SER A 393 26.82 25.46 -5.46
C SER A 393 27.10 26.36 -6.66
N TRP A 394 26.73 25.87 -7.85
CA TRP A 394 26.96 26.50 -9.14
C TRP A 394 25.73 26.37 -10.03
N VAL A 395 25.60 27.27 -11.01
CA VAL A 395 24.70 27.13 -12.16
C VAL A 395 25.54 26.94 -13.41
N ALA A 396 25.18 25.95 -14.22
CA ALA A 396 25.76 25.70 -15.53
C ALA A 396 24.72 26.00 -16.62
N THR A 397 24.96 27.00 -17.47
CA THR A 397 24.06 27.41 -18.55
C THR A 397 24.70 27.15 -19.90
N GLY A 398 24.01 26.44 -20.78
CA GLY A 398 24.51 26.03 -22.09
C GLY A 398 23.52 25.12 -22.80
N ASN A 399 23.96 24.43 -23.85
CA ASN A 399 23.13 23.45 -24.54
C ASN A 399 23.34 22.05 -23.95
N PHE A 400 22.28 21.47 -23.40
CA PHE A 400 22.24 20.15 -22.78
C PHE A 400 21.15 19.31 -23.44
N GLY A 401 21.49 18.14 -23.97
CA GLY A 401 20.53 17.26 -24.65
C GLY A 401 19.90 17.89 -25.92
N GLY A 402 20.53 18.93 -26.49
CA GLY A 402 19.98 19.74 -27.59
C GLY A 402 19.18 20.97 -27.16
N VAL A 403 18.95 21.18 -25.85
CA VAL A 403 18.14 22.27 -25.30
C VAL A 403 19.02 23.31 -24.60
N ASP A 404 18.84 24.59 -24.91
CA ASP A 404 19.50 25.69 -24.21
C ASP A 404 18.84 25.89 -22.83
N ARG A 405 19.52 25.51 -21.76
CA ARG A 405 18.97 25.54 -20.38
C ARG A 405 20.06 25.75 -19.32
N SER A 406 19.61 25.88 -18.08
CA SER A 406 20.46 25.98 -16.89
C SER A 406 20.28 24.74 -16.00
N PHE A 407 21.39 24.17 -15.53
CA PHE A 407 21.42 23.16 -14.48
C PHE A 407 21.97 23.73 -13.18
N GLU A 408 21.43 23.29 -12.05
CA GLU A 408 21.97 23.59 -10.73
C GLU A 408 22.87 22.45 -10.26
N LEU A 409 24.05 22.78 -9.76
CA LEU A 409 25.01 21.84 -9.21
C LEU A 409 25.20 22.14 -7.72
N LYS A 410 24.90 21.17 -6.87
CA LYS A 410 24.91 21.29 -5.40
C LYS A 410 25.84 20.26 -4.78
N LYS A 411 26.75 20.72 -3.93
CA LYS A 411 27.54 19.88 -3.03
C LYS A 411 26.74 19.59 -1.76
N ALA A 412 26.20 18.38 -1.64
CA ALA A 412 25.37 17.97 -0.51
C ALA A 412 25.90 16.65 0.10
N GLY A 413 26.31 16.69 1.37
CA GLY A 413 26.88 15.53 2.05
C GLY A 413 28.08 14.95 1.28
N PRO A 414 28.06 13.66 0.90
CA PRO A 414 29.14 13.00 0.16
C PRO A 414 29.08 13.18 -1.38
N ARG A 415 28.11 13.94 -1.91
CA ARG A 415 27.79 14.01 -3.34
C ARG A 415 27.91 15.42 -3.92
N LEU A 416 28.34 15.50 -5.17
CA LEU A 416 28.04 16.62 -6.08
C LEU A 416 26.87 16.16 -6.95
N SER A 417 25.69 16.73 -6.74
CA SER A 417 24.47 16.39 -7.46
C SER A 417 24.11 17.47 -8.47
N VAL A 418 23.58 17.07 -9.63
CA VAL A 418 23.11 17.95 -10.70
C VAL A 418 21.60 17.84 -10.83
N PHE A 419 20.95 18.99 -10.98
CA PHE A 419 19.50 19.12 -11.12
C PHE A 419 19.17 19.99 -12.34
N LYS A 420 18.00 19.73 -12.95
CA LYS A 420 17.41 20.55 -14.02
C LYS A 420 16.00 20.97 -13.64
N ASN A 421 15.56 22.13 -14.11
CA ASN A 421 14.14 22.49 -14.11
C ASN A 421 13.50 21.84 -15.33
N LEU A 422 12.46 21.03 -15.13
CA LEU A 422 11.65 20.44 -16.19
C LEU A 422 10.87 21.52 -16.97
N GLY A 423 10.47 21.17 -18.19
CA GLY A 423 9.54 21.97 -19.00
C GLY A 423 9.29 21.31 -20.35
N VAL A 424 8.66 22.06 -21.28
CA VAL A 424 8.09 21.56 -22.55
C VAL A 424 8.99 20.72 -23.48
N SER A 425 10.31 20.66 -23.24
CA SER A 425 11.24 19.80 -23.99
C SER A 425 11.41 18.40 -23.39
N ASP A 426 11.10 18.22 -22.11
CA ASP A 426 11.30 16.99 -21.34
C ASP A 426 10.11 16.03 -21.50
N LYS A 427 9.73 15.71 -22.75
CA LYS A 427 8.51 14.94 -23.11
C LYS A 427 8.33 13.59 -22.41
N ARG A 428 9.36 13.03 -21.76
CA ARG A 428 9.30 11.76 -21.03
C ARG A 428 9.06 11.92 -19.54
N ASP A 429 9.06 13.14 -19.04
CA ASP A 429 8.72 13.48 -17.67
C ASP A 429 7.24 13.84 -17.58
N ALA A 430 6.64 13.55 -16.43
CA ALA A 430 5.30 14.05 -16.10
C ALA A 430 5.32 15.58 -15.99
N ASP A 431 4.18 16.20 -16.32
CA ASP A 431 3.93 17.61 -16.04
C ASP A 431 3.06 17.73 -14.78
N THR A 432 3.51 18.55 -13.83
CA THR A 432 2.90 18.67 -12.50
C THR A 432 2.13 19.99 -12.39
N ILE A 433 0.82 19.88 -12.17
CA ILE A 433 -0.08 21.03 -12.00
C ILE A 433 0.05 21.57 -10.58
N TRP A 434 -0.10 20.72 -9.56
CA TRP A 434 0.07 21.10 -8.15
C TRP A 434 0.54 19.93 -7.27
N ILE A 435 1.16 20.26 -6.13
CA ILE A 435 1.70 19.33 -5.13
C ILE A 435 1.24 19.78 -3.73
N PHE A 436 0.89 18.83 -2.87
CA PHE A 436 0.69 19.00 -1.43
C PHE A 436 1.45 17.91 -0.68
N ASN A 437 2.36 18.26 0.24
CA ASN A 437 3.22 17.30 0.93
C ASN A 437 2.72 17.07 2.37
N MET A 438 2.04 15.94 2.59
CA MET A 438 1.40 15.63 3.88
C MET A 438 2.43 15.51 5.01
N MET A 439 3.61 14.95 4.74
CA MET A 439 4.65 14.79 5.76
C MET A 439 5.18 16.14 6.25
N THR A 440 5.42 17.11 5.37
CA THR A 440 5.95 18.44 5.77
C THR A 440 4.87 19.43 6.20
N GLU A 441 3.67 19.35 5.64
CA GLU A 441 2.58 20.30 5.92
C GLU A 441 1.69 19.88 7.09
N LEU A 442 1.49 18.57 7.29
CA LEU A 442 0.61 18.01 8.33
C LEU A 442 1.36 17.21 9.41
N GLY A 443 2.65 16.92 9.22
CA GLY A 443 3.46 16.15 10.17
C GLY A 443 3.14 14.65 10.20
N THR A 444 2.51 14.11 9.16
CA THR A 444 2.15 12.68 9.06
C THR A 444 3.39 11.80 8.91
N SER A 445 3.41 10.67 9.62
CA SER A 445 4.45 9.64 9.52
C SER A 445 3.86 8.41 8.83
N GLN A 446 4.05 8.32 7.51
CA GLN A 446 3.52 7.20 6.74
C GLN A 446 4.23 5.89 7.11
N HIS A 447 3.49 4.79 7.27
CA HIS A 447 4.09 3.48 7.55
C HIS A 447 4.27 2.66 6.26
N ASN A 448 5.47 2.12 6.05
CA ASN A 448 5.97 1.43 4.85
C ASN A 448 5.95 2.26 3.55
N MET A 449 4.82 2.87 3.22
CA MET A 449 4.59 3.95 2.23
C MET A 449 3.13 4.39 2.22
N CYS A 450 2.81 5.47 1.51
CA CYS A 450 1.43 5.79 1.16
C CYS A 450 0.92 4.98 -0.06
N SER A 451 -0.26 4.37 0.09
CA SER A 451 -0.88 3.48 -0.90
C SER A 451 -2.31 3.89 -1.30
N CYS A 452 -2.81 5.03 -0.81
CA CYS A 452 -4.19 5.47 -1.03
C CYS A 452 -4.48 5.76 -2.52
N SER A 453 -5.33 4.96 -3.16
CA SER A 453 -5.94 5.32 -4.45
C SER A 453 -7.06 6.34 -4.19
N VAL A 454 -6.85 7.60 -4.59
CA VAL A 454 -7.79 8.70 -4.27
C VAL A 454 -9.14 8.55 -4.99
N THR A 455 -10.13 9.34 -4.58
CA THR A 455 -11.41 9.49 -5.32
C THR A 455 -12.00 10.88 -5.08
N SER A 456 -13.01 11.22 -5.87
CA SER A 456 -13.61 12.55 -5.95
C SER A 456 -15.13 12.55 -5.73
N TYR A 457 -15.65 13.73 -5.41
CA TYR A 457 -17.06 14.08 -5.53
C TYR A 457 -17.19 15.60 -5.71
N GLY A 458 -17.79 16.05 -6.80
CA GLY A 458 -17.73 17.46 -7.20
C GLY A 458 -16.28 17.95 -7.37
N ASP A 459 -15.95 19.04 -6.67
CA ASP A 459 -14.60 19.60 -6.57
C ASP A 459 -13.76 18.99 -5.43
N TYR A 460 -14.33 18.07 -4.65
CA TYR A 460 -13.68 17.47 -3.47
C TYR A 460 -12.84 16.25 -3.88
N LEU A 461 -11.61 16.20 -3.38
CA LEU A 461 -10.69 15.06 -3.46
C LEU A 461 -10.48 14.50 -2.06
N PHE A 462 -10.69 13.19 -1.89
CA PHE A 462 -10.55 12.52 -0.59
C PHE A 462 -9.28 11.69 -0.55
N VAL A 463 -8.50 11.85 0.52
CA VAL A 463 -7.14 11.29 0.66
C VAL A 463 -6.95 10.70 2.06
N ASN A 464 -6.50 9.44 2.11
CA ASN A 464 -5.96 8.79 3.31
C ASN A 464 -4.45 9.08 3.38
N THR A 465 -3.95 9.56 4.52
CA THR A 465 -2.55 10.01 4.67
C THR A 465 -1.54 8.87 4.86
N SER A 466 -2.03 7.64 5.07
CA SER A 466 -1.21 6.46 5.42
C SER A 466 -0.39 6.59 6.71
N ASN A 467 -0.78 7.50 7.61
CA ASN A 467 -0.18 7.66 8.92
C ASN A 467 -0.18 6.33 9.69
N GLY A 468 0.94 5.97 10.32
CA GLY A 468 1.10 4.66 10.93
C GLY A 468 2.32 4.56 11.84
N LEU A 469 2.70 3.33 12.15
CA LEU A 469 3.81 3.06 13.06
C LEU A 469 5.19 3.34 12.44
N ASP A 470 6.23 3.22 13.27
CA ASP A 470 7.60 3.08 12.82
C ASP A 470 7.95 1.62 12.43
N GLU A 471 9.17 1.42 11.91
CA GLU A 471 9.71 0.10 11.53
C GLU A 471 9.81 -0.91 12.70
N SER A 472 9.55 -0.51 13.96
CA SER A 472 9.46 -1.45 15.09
C SER A 472 8.10 -2.13 15.19
N HIS A 473 7.09 -1.63 14.47
CA HIS A 473 5.68 -2.02 14.56
C HIS A 473 5.07 -1.84 15.96
N LEU A 474 5.65 -0.95 16.79
CA LEU A 474 5.18 -0.66 18.15
C LEU A 474 4.77 0.80 18.34
N ASN A 475 5.67 1.74 18.01
CA ASN A 475 5.47 3.17 18.26
C ASN A 475 4.70 3.83 17.12
N LEU A 476 3.78 4.74 17.45
CA LEU A 476 3.11 5.62 16.51
C LEU A 476 3.80 7.00 16.58
N PRO A 477 4.61 7.41 15.58
CA PRO A 477 5.43 8.62 15.70
C PRO A 477 4.62 9.92 15.67
N ALA A 478 3.47 9.91 14.97
CA ALA A 478 2.62 11.07 14.76
C ALA A 478 1.15 10.81 15.18
N PRO A 479 0.88 10.61 16.48
CA PRO A 479 -0.43 10.17 16.99
C PRO A 479 -1.56 11.20 16.84
N ASP A 480 -1.21 12.49 16.75
CA ASP A 480 -2.16 13.60 16.61
C ASP A 480 -2.32 14.06 15.15
N ALA A 481 -1.50 13.53 14.22
CA ALA A 481 -1.50 13.95 12.83
C ALA A 481 -2.77 13.50 12.10
N PRO A 482 -3.22 14.28 11.09
CA PRO A 482 -4.35 13.89 10.25
C PRO A 482 -4.18 12.55 9.56
N THR A 483 -5.29 11.83 9.48
CA THR A 483 -5.41 10.49 8.89
C THR A 483 -6.26 10.53 7.62
N PHE A 484 -7.22 11.46 7.55
CA PHE A 484 -8.13 11.61 6.43
C PHE A 484 -8.36 13.08 6.06
N LEU A 485 -8.29 13.38 4.76
CA LEU A 485 -8.33 14.75 4.22
C LEU A 485 -9.41 14.90 3.16
N CYS A 486 -9.98 16.10 3.08
CA CYS A 486 -10.70 16.59 1.90
C CYS A 486 -9.99 17.83 1.37
N MET A 487 -9.72 17.83 0.06
CA MET A 487 -9.00 18.88 -0.63
C MET A 487 -9.80 19.37 -1.84
N ASN A 488 -9.58 20.60 -2.30
CA ASN A 488 -10.06 21.05 -3.59
C ASN A 488 -9.19 20.44 -4.70
N LYS A 489 -9.76 19.54 -5.50
CA LYS A 489 -9.04 18.81 -6.57
C LYS A 489 -8.39 19.75 -7.61
N ASN A 490 -8.95 20.94 -7.81
CA ASN A 490 -8.46 21.87 -8.83
C ASN A 490 -7.26 22.70 -8.36
N THR A 491 -7.07 22.88 -7.04
CA THR A 491 -6.08 23.82 -6.48
C THR A 491 -5.10 23.20 -5.48
N GLY A 492 -5.38 22.00 -4.96
CA GLY A 492 -4.62 21.40 -3.85
C GLY A 492 -4.90 22.04 -2.48
N GLU A 493 -5.89 22.92 -2.37
CA GLU A 493 -6.25 23.56 -1.09
C GLU A 493 -6.91 22.55 -0.14
N LEU A 494 -6.36 22.39 1.06
CA LEU A 494 -6.95 21.59 2.13
C LEU A 494 -8.23 22.26 2.65
N LEU A 495 -9.37 21.57 2.56
CA LEU A 495 -10.69 22.07 2.96
C LEU A 495 -11.03 21.63 4.39
N TRP A 496 -10.79 20.36 4.72
CA TRP A 496 -10.85 19.85 6.08
C TRP A 496 -9.94 18.65 6.28
N GLN A 497 -9.67 18.35 7.55
CA GLN A 497 -8.90 17.20 8.00
C GLN A 497 -9.58 16.54 9.20
N ASP A 498 -9.42 15.22 9.32
CA ASP A 498 -9.76 14.42 10.49
C ASP A 498 -8.51 13.65 10.97
N SER A 499 -8.42 13.41 12.27
CA SER A 499 -7.35 12.64 12.91
C SER A 499 -7.84 11.31 13.50
N SER A 500 -9.06 10.85 13.17
CA SER A 500 -9.55 9.55 13.63
C SER A 500 -8.76 8.43 12.95
N PRO A 501 -8.21 7.44 13.67
CA PRO A 501 -8.56 7.06 15.04
C PRO A 501 -7.50 7.45 16.08
N GLY A 502 -6.56 8.34 15.70
CA GLY A 502 -5.46 8.84 16.52
C GLY A 502 -4.56 7.72 17.02
N THR A 503 -4.40 7.63 18.35
CA THR A 503 -3.58 6.61 19.02
C THR A 503 -4.05 5.16 18.85
N ASN A 504 -5.17 4.91 18.17
CA ASN A 504 -5.69 3.55 17.94
C ASN A 504 -5.29 2.90 16.61
N ILE A 505 -4.49 3.58 15.77
CA ILE A 505 -3.95 2.97 14.53
C ILE A 505 -3.21 1.67 14.88
N LEU A 506 -3.60 0.56 14.26
CA LEU A 506 -3.03 -0.76 14.56
C LEU A 506 -1.61 -0.90 14.00
N HIS A 507 -1.43 -0.53 12.73
CA HIS A 507 -0.19 -0.71 11.96
C HIS A 507 0.03 0.41 10.93
N GLY A 508 -0.74 0.43 9.84
CA GLY A 508 -0.78 1.51 8.85
C GLY A 508 -2.18 1.72 8.28
N GLN A 509 -2.33 2.71 7.40
CA GLN A 509 -3.60 3.09 6.79
C GLN A 509 -3.49 3.04 5.26
N TRP A 510 -3.85 1.92 4.63
CA TRP A 510 -3.63 1.72 3.19
C TRP A 510 -4.91 1.59 2.35
N SER A 511 -6.06 1.33 2.98
CA SER A 511 -7.35 1.25 2.28
C SER A 511 -7.76 2.59 1.67
N SER A 512 -8.34 2.50 0.48
CA SER A 512 -8.74 3.64 -0.35
C SER A 512 -10.16 4.11 -0.01
N PRO A 513 -10.47 5.42 -0.10
CA PRO A 513 -11.80 5.93 0.17
C PRO A 513 -12.80 5.60 -0.96
N THR A 514 -14.09 5.62 -0.60
CA THR A 514 -15.25 5.34 -1.48
C THR A 514 -16.30 6.43 -1.25
N VAL A 515 -16.96 6.92 -2.30
CA VAL A 515 -17.98 7.99 -2.17
C VAL A 515 -19.27 7.63 -2.88
N ALA A 516 -20.38 7.60 -2.14
CA ALA A 516 -21.71 7.28 -2.66
C ALA A 516 -22.79 8.21 -2.09
N VAL A 517 -23.92 8.33 -2.79
CA VAL A 517 -25.10 9.06 -2.27
C VAL A 517 -26.02 8.07 -1.59
N LEU A 518 -25.84 7.89 -0.29
CA LEU A 518 -26.46 6.84 0.51
C LEU A 518 -27.55 7.44 1.40
N GLY A 519 -28.80 7.01 1.21
CA GLY A 519 -29.96 7.60 1.89
C GLY A 519 -30.27 9.04 1.47
N GLY A 520 -29.85 9.44 0.26
CA GLY A 520 -29.93 10.82 -0.21
C GLY A 520 -28.88 11.77 0.38
N VAL A 521 -27.91 11.26 1.12
CA VAL A 521 -26.77 12.01 1.66
C VAL A 521 -25.50 11.58 0.94
N PRO A 522 -24.69 12.49 0.36
CA PRO A 522 -23.35 12.16 -0.09
C PRO A 522 -22.48 11.75 1.11
N GLN A 523 -21.99 10.52 1.12
CA GLN A 523 -21.18 9.94 2.18
C GLN A 523 -19.83 9.51 1.60
N VAL A 524 -18.74 9.88 2.27
CA VAL A 524 -17.39 9.36 2.02
C VAL A 524 -17.01 8.36 3.10
N LEU A 525 -16.60 7.18 2.67
CA LEU A 525 -16.23 6.05 3.50
C LEU A 525 -14.71 6.02 3.66
N PHE A 526 -14.24 5.84 4.90
CA PHE A 526 -12.83 5.87 5.28
C PHE A 526 -12.50 4.73 6.26
N CYS A 527 -11.46 3.98 5.95
CA CYS A 527 -10.96 2.87 6.76
C CYS A 527 -9.83 3.36 7.69
N GLY A 528 -10.09 3.43 9.00
CA GLY A 528 -9.22 4.12 9.96
C GLY A 528 -7.88 3.45 10.28
N GLY A 529 -7.61 2.23 9.83
CA GLY A 529 -6.43 1.44 10.24
C GLY A 529 -6.46 0.96 11.70
N ASP A 530 -7.53 1.27 12.45
CA ASP A 530 -7.88 0.71 13.76
C ASP A 530 -8.84 -0.49 13.69
N GLY A 531 -9.23 -0.87 12.47
CA GLY A 531 -10.26 -1.87 12.22
C GLY A 531 -11.69 -1.30 12.15
N TRP A 532 -11.87 0.02 12.14
CA TRP A 532 -13.17 0.67 11.97
C TRP A 532 -13.33 1.28 10.57
N LEU A 533 -14.55 1.16 10.05
CA LEU A 533 -15.05 1.91 8.91
C LEU A 533 -15.81 3.15 9.40
N TYR A 534 -15.38 4.31 8.93
CA TYR A 534 -15.97 5.62 9.22
C TYR A 534 -16.73 6.11 7.99
N SER A 535 -17.79 6.88 8.23
CA SER A 535 -18.50 7.59 7.18
C SER A 535 -18.63 9.05 7.55
N PHE A 536 -18.04 9.92 6.75
CA PHE A 536 -18.24 11.36 6.81
C PHE A 536 -19.18 11.81 5.70
N LYS A 537 -19.73 13.01 5.81
CA LYS A 537 -20.43 13.65 4.71
C LYS A 537 -19.42 14.09 3.64
N ALA A 538 -19.70 13.76 2.38
CA ALA A 538 -18.84 14.09 1.25
C ALA A 538 -19.10 15.54 0.78
N ASP A 539 -18.67 16.52 1.59
CA ASP A 539 -18.69 17.94 1.25
C ASP A 539 -17.42 18.68 1.71
N GLY A 540 -17.41 20.01 1.56
CA GLY A 540 -16.30 20.88 1.97
C GLY A 540 -16.20 21.16 3.47
N GLY A 541 -17.02 20.51 4.31
CA GLY A 541 -17.00 20.67 5.76
C GLY A 541 -17.44 22.06 6.25
N VAL A 542 -17.21 22.31 7.54
CA VAL A 542 -17.44 23.62 8.19
C VAL A 542 -16.26 23.95 9.09
N ASP A 543 -15.72 25.17 8.98
CA ASP A 543 -14.59 25.67 9.78
C ASP A 543 -13.37 24.72 9.81
N GLY A 544 -13.09 24.04 8.69
CA GLY A 544 -11.98 23.10 8.55
C GLY A 544 -12.24 21.70 9.13
N GLN A 545 -13.49 21.37 9.46
CA GLN A 545 -13.88 20.11 10.11
C GLN A 545 -14.95 19.35 9.29
N PRO A 546 -14.86 18.01 9.18
CA PRO A 546 -15.90 17.19 8.56
C PRO A 546 -17.10 16.91 9.47
N GLU A 547 -18.21 16.48 8.86
CA GLU A 547 -19.39 15.96 9.56
C GLU A 547 -19.32 14.42 9.61
N LEU A 548 -18.96 13.83 10.74
CA LEU A 548 -19.02 12.37 10.95
C LEU A 548 -20.49 11.92 11.06
N LEU A 549 -20.90 11.02 10.17
CA LEU A 549 -22.27 10.49 10.09
C LEU A 549 -22.42 9.21 10.91
N TRP A 550 -21.53 8.23 10.72
CA TRP A 550 -21.52 6.97 11.46
C TRP A 550 -20.13 6.32 11.48
N LYS A 551 -19.95 5.35 12.37
CA LYS A 551 -18.76 4.49 12.43
C LYS A 551 -19.11 3.04 12.84
N PHE A 552 -18.40 2.08 12.27
CA PHE A 552 -18.63 0.65 12.38
C PHE A 552 -17.29 -0.08 12.64
N ASP A 553 -17.14 -0.72 13.79
CA ASP A 553 -15.98 -1.59 14.08
C ASP A 553 -16.18 -2.92 13.35
N CYS A 554 -15.30 -3.24 12.40
CA CYS A 554 -15.39 -4.43 11.56
C CYS A 554 -14.85 -5.69 12.26
N ASN A 555 -14.46 -5.58 13.53
CA ASN A 555 -13.88 -6.66 14.32
C ASN A 555 -14.79 -7.06 15.51
N PRO A 556 -14.85 -8.37 15.87
CA PRO A 556 -15.40 -8.85 17.13
C PRO A 556 -14.80 -8.13 18.34
N LYS A 557 -15.55 -7.93 19.42
CA LYS A 557 -15.06 -7.10 20.55
C LYS A 557 -13.95 -7.74 21.38
N GLU A 558 -13.92 -9.07 21.43
CA GLU A 558 -12.88 -9.84 22.12
C GLU A 558 -11.67 -10.14 21.19
N SER A 559 -11.71 -9.67 19.93
CA SER A 559 -10.56 -9.76 19.01
C SER A 559 -9.35 -9.00 19.55
N LYS A 560 -8.16 -9.55 19.31
CA LYS A 560 -6.90 -9.03 19.85
C LYS A 560 -5.86 -8.80 18.77
N TRP A 561 -5.26 -7.62 18.80
CA TRP A 561 -4.10 -7.28 17.98
C TRP A 561 -2.87 -8.01 18.52
N VAL A 562 -2.34 -8.91 17.71
CA VAL A 562 -1.06 -9.60 17.91
C VAL A 562 -0.35 -9.57 16.55
N ILE A 563 0.94 -9.24 16.55
CA ILE A 563 1.74 -9.21 15.32
C ILE A 563 1.99 -10.66 14.87
N GLY A 564 1.76 -10.95 13.58
CA GLY A 564 1.83 -12.29 13.00
C GLY A 564 0.46 -12.98 12.89
N GLY A 565 0.48 -14.28 12.59
CA GLY A 565 -0.74 -15.05 12.26
C GLY A 565 -1.72 -15.21 13.43
N GLU A 566 -1.22 -15.24 14.66
CA GLU A 566 -2.01 -15.42 15.90
C GLU A 566 -2.94 -14.23 16.25
N GLY A 567 -2.89 -13.13 15.48
CA GLY A 567 -3.71 -11.93 15.69
C GLY A 567 -5.13 -12.09 15.14
N THR A 568 -6.13 -11.92 16.00
CA THR A 568 -7.55 -12.06 15.66
C THR A 568 -8.24 -10.71 15.40
N ARG A 569 -7.60 -9.60 15.80
CA ARG A 569 -8.01 -8.24 15.40
C ARG A 569 -7.23 -7.82 14.16
N ASN A 570 -7.96 -7.30 13.19
CA ASN A 570 -7.47 -6.90 11.89
C ASN A 570 -7.60 -5.38 11.67
N ASN A 571 -6.82 -4.84 10.74
CA ASN A 571 -7.04 -3.51 10.19
C ASN A 571 -7.96 -3.61 8.96
N LEU A 572 -7.90 -2.65 8.03
CA LEU A 572 -8.71 -2.62 6.83
C LEU A 572 -7.83 -2.14 5.67
N ILE A 573 -7.52 -3.03 4.71
CA ILE A 573 -6.73 -2.73 3.50
C ILE A 573 -7.62 -2.79 2.25
N ALA A 574 -8.53 -3.76 2.17
CA ALA A 574 -9.56 -3.81 1.14
C ALA A 574 -10.36 -2.50 1.06
N THR A 575 -10.86 -2.16 -0.12
CA THR A 575 -11.62 -0.94 -0.36
C THR A 575 -13.12 -1.18 -0.10
N PRO A 576 -13.87 -0.28 0.57
CA PRO A 576 -15.31 -0.42 0.70
C PRO A 576 -16.00 -0.35 -0.67
N VAL A 577 -16.89 -1.30 -0.97
CA VAL A 577 -17.66 -1.32 -2.23
C VAL A 577 -19.10 -0.93 -1.95
N VAL A 578 -19.68 -0.11 -2.83
CA VAL A 578 -21.09 0.26 -2.75
C VAL A 578 -21.88 -0.42 -3.86
N TYR A 579 -22.96 -1.11 -3.48
CA TYR A 579 -23.87 -1.80 -4.39
C TYR A 579 -25.28 -1.79 -3.80
N ASN A 580 -26.30 -1.42 -4.61
CA ASN A 580 -27.71 -1.35 -4.21
C ASN A 580 -27.96 -0.63 -2.87
N ASP A 581 -27.38 0.57 -2.69
CA ASP A 581 -27.44 1.41 -1.46
C ASP A 581 -26.83 0.77 -0.18
N LEU A 582 -26.15 -0.37 -0.29
CA LEU A 582 -25.45 -1.06 0.79
C LEU A 582 -23.93 -0.95 0.65
N VAL A 583 -23.23 -1.07 1.78
CA VAL A 583 -21.76 -1.04 1.85
C VAL A 583 -21.23 -2.43 2.16
N TYR A 584 -20.27 -2.88 1.36
CA TYR A 584 -19.57 -4.15 1.49
C TYR A 584 -18.10 -3.90 1.81
N ILE A 585 -17.57 -4.55 2.85
CA ILE A 585 -16.17 -4.40 3.25
C ILE A 585 -15.59 -5.71 3.77
N ALA A 586 -14.43 -6.07 3.23
CA ALA A 586 -13.64 -7.22 3.66
C ALA A 586 -12.51 -6.78 4.59
N VAL A 587 -12.07 -7.67 5.47
CA VAL A 587 -11.26 -7.35 6.64
C VAL A 587 -9.98 -8.19 6.64
N GLY A 588 -8.84 -7.57 6.94
CA GLY A 588 -7.54 -8.23 6.87
C GLY A 588 -6.39 -7.35 7.37
N GLN A 589 -5.16 -7.73 7.01
CA GLN A 589 -3.94 -7.09 7.48
C GLN A 589 -2.87 -7.03 6.38
N ASP A 590 -1.75 -6.40 6.71
CA ASP A 590 -0.52 -6.47 5.95
C ASP A 590 -0.14 -7.94 5.71
N PRO A 591 0.08 -8.38 4.45
CA PRO A 591 0.53 -9.73 4.10
C PRO A 591 1.73 -10.24 4.91
N GLU A 592 2.62 -9.36 5.38
CA GLU A 592 3.76 -9.76 6.21
C GLU A 592 3.38 -10.29 7.60
N HIS A 593 2.15 -10.02 8.07
CA HIS A 593 1.61 -10.64 9.28
C HIS A 593 1.04 -12.04 9.03
N GLY A 594 1.08 -12.53 7.79
CA GLY A 594 0.65 -13.88 7.40
C GLY A 594 -0.85 -14.09 7.41
N GLU A 595 -1.24 -15.36 7.23
CA GLU A 595 -2.62 -15.83 7.26
C GLU A 595 -3.27 -15.67 8.64
N GLY A 596 -4.59 -15.83 8.69
CA GLY A 596 -5.39 -15.76 9.92
C GLY A 596 -6.85 -15.47 9.60
N GLU A 597 -7.68 -15.40 10.64
CA GLU A 597 -9.11 -15.12 10.52
C GLU A 597 -9.39 -13.72 9.94
N GLY A 598 -10.39 -13.64 9.06
CA GLY A 598 -10.89 -12.41 8.47
C GLY A 598 -12.42 -12.36 8.52
N HIS A 599 -12.98 -11.27 8.01
CA HIS A 599 -14.41 -11.01 8.04
C HIS A 599 -14.85 -10.32 6.75
N PHE A 600 -16.11 -10.53 6.38
CA PHE A 600 -16.76 -9.81 5.29
C PHE A 600 -18.15 -9.34 5.71
N TRP A 601 -18.42 -8.05 5.55
CA TRP A 601 -19.60 -7.39 6.10
C TRP A 601 -20.48 -6.78 5.00
N CYS A 602 -21.79 -6.86 5.20
CA CYS A 602 -22.78 -6.04 4.49
C CYS A 602 -23.48 -5.10 5.49
N ILE A 603 -23.48 -3.80 5.21
CA ILE A 603 -23.79 -2.72 6.16
C ILE A 603 -24.83 -1.77 5.55
N ASP A 604 -25.83 -1.39 6.35
CA ASP A 604 -26.83 -0.34 6.07
C ASP A 604 -26.29 1.07 6.43
N PRO A 605 -25.91 1.91 5.46
CA PRO A 605 -25.28 3.22 5.68
C PRO A 605 -26.27 4.34 6.09
N ASN A 606 -27.53 4.00 6.34
CA ASN A 606 -28.58 4.98 6.65
C ASN A 606 -28.67 5.32 8.15
N LYS A 607 -28.04 4.52 9.02
CA LYS A 607 -27.96 4.78 10.47
C LYS A 607 -26.90 5.85 10.80
N ARG A 608 -26.87 6.31 12.06
CA ARG A 608 -25.98 7.40 12.52
C ARG A 608 -25.33 7.06 13.86
N GLY A 609 -24.16 7.64 14.14
CA GLY A 609 -23.39 7.40 15.36
C GLY A 609 -22.62 6.06 15.36
N ASN A 610 -22.47 5.41 16.52
CA ASN A 610 -21.89 4.08 16.59
C ASN A 610 -22.91 3.04 16.10
N VAL A 611 -22.64 2.46 14.93
CA VAL A 611 -23.52 1.49 14.24
C VAL A 611 -22.90 0.09 14.17
N SER A 612 -21.82 -0.15 14.92
CA SER A 612 -21.15 -1.45 15.05
C SER A 612 -22.12 -2.57 15.45
N PRO A 613 -21.80 -3.86 15.19
CA PRO A 613 -22.65 -4.99 15.58
C PRO A 613 -22.93 -5.03 17.09
N GLN A 614 -21.90 -4.74 17.88
CA GLN A 614 -21.90 -4.75 19.33
C GLN A 614 -21.24 -3.48 19.88
N LEU A 615 -21.58 -3.11 21.11
CA LEU A 615 -20.94 -2.10 21.93
C LEU A 615 -19.99 -2.76 22.93
N ALA A 616 -18.84 -2.15 23.18
CA ALA A 616 -17.96 -2.53 24.28
C ALA A 616 -18.45 -1.81 25.55
N MET A 617 -18.76 -2.56 26.61
CA MET A 617 -19.41 -2.02 27.81
C MET A 617 -18.67 -2.46 29.08
N LYS A 618 -18.47 -1.55 30.03
CA LYS A 618 -18.03 -1.90 31.39
C LYS A 618 -19.22 -2.21 32.28
N VAL A 619 -19.12 -3.24 33.11
CA VAL A 619 -20.14 -3.61 34.10
C VAL A 619 -19.74 -3.11 35.50
N GLU A 620 -20.56 -2.23 36.07
CA GLU A 620 -20.39 -1.75 37.45
C GLU A 620 -21.69 -1.94 38.24
N GLY A 621 -21.77 -3.07 38.96
CA GLY A 621 -23.03 -3.53 39.58
C GLY A 621 -24.08 -3.84 38.52
N ASP A 622 -25.24 -3.20 38.62
CA ASP A 622 -26.32 -3.29 37.62
C ASP A 622 -26.15 -2.29 36.45
N THR A 623 -25.13 -1.43 36.49
CA THR A 623 -24.90 -0.40 35.47
C THR A 623 -24.01 -0.91 34.34
N ARG A 624 -24.35 -0.55 33.10
CA ARG A 624 -23.52 -0.77 31.91
C ARG A 624 -23.21 0.57 31.25
N THR A 625 -21.93 0.84 31.00
CA THR A 625 -21.46 2.09 30.37
C THR A 625 -20.57 1.76 29.19
N GLU A 626 -20.79 2.39 28.03
CA GLU A 626 -19.93 2.21 26.84
C GLU A 626 -18.51 2.69 27.16
N ILE A 627 -17.50 1.89 26.82
CA ILE A 627 -16.09 2.25 27.03
C ILE A 627 -15.48 2.88 25.77
N PRO A 628 -14.48 3.77 25.93
CA PRO A 628 -13.72 4.28 24.79
C PRO A 628 -13.11 3.16 23.95
N HIS A 629 -12.93 3.40 22.65
CA HIS A 629 -12.22 2.47 21.80
C HIS A 629 -10.76 2.32 22.27
N LYS A 630 -10.27 1.07 22.25
CA LYS A 630 -8.92 0.67 22.66
C LYS A 630 -8.22 -0.02 21.49
N ARG A 631 -7.01 0.45 21.15
CA ARG A 631 -6.13 -0.07 20.09
C ARG A 631 -6.06 -1.60 20.05
N ILE A 632 -5.61 -2.23 21.15
CA ILE A 632 -5.19 -3.64 21.13
C ILE A 632 -6.37 -4.62 21.17
N GLN A 633 -7.35 -4.38 22.01
CA GLN A 633 -8.48 -5.27 22.24
C GLN A 633 -9.64 -4.43 22.80
N ALA A 634 -10.84 -4.54 22.23
CA ALA A 634 -11.94 -3.64 22.57
C ALA A 634 -12.63 -4.02 23.90
N VAL A 635 -12.75 -5.32 24.19
CA VAL A 635 -13.29 -5.88 25.44
C VAL A 635 -12.29 -6.85 26.05
N GLU A 636 -11.92 -6.59 27.30
CA GLU A 636 -11.06 -7.41 28.15
C GLU A 636 -11.91 -7.98 29.32
N PRO A 637 -12.45 -9.21 29.22
CA PRO A 637 -13.36 -9.77 30.22
C PRO A 637 -12.79 -9.82 31.65
N GLU A 638 -11.47 -9.95 31.79
CA GLU A 638 -10.73 -9.88 33.06
C GLU A 638 -10.89 -8.52 33.78
N ASN A 639 -11.18 -7.45 33.04
CA ASN A 639 -11.39 -6.09 33.55
C ASN A 639 -12.87 -5.79 33.88
N GLY A 640 -13.76 -6.79 33.78
CA GLY A 640 -15.20 -6.62 34.00
C GLY A 640 -15.92 -5.94 32.82
N GLU A 641 -15.35 -6.09 31.62
CA GLU A 641 -15.91 -5.59 30.37
C GLU A 641 -16.66 -6.71 29.64
N ILE A 642 -17.66 -6.33 28.84
CA ILE A 642 -18.48 -7.25 28.03
C ILE A 642 -18.80 -6.65 26.67
N ALA A 643 -18.97 -7.52 25.67
CA ALA A 643 -19.67 -7.17 24.45
C ALA A 643 -21.19 -7.19 24.68
N VAL A 644 -21.92 -6.22 24.10
CA VAL A 644 -23.39 -6.18 24.16
C VAL A 644 -23.93 -5.81 22.78
N ASP A 645 -24.93 -6.54 22.29
CA ASP A 645 -25.56 -6.26 20.99
C ASP A 645 -26.05 -4.82 20.89
N ASN A 646 -25.68 -4.16 19.80
CA ASN A 646 -26.01 -2.76 19.58
C ASN A 646 -27.43 -2.64 19.00
N PRO A 647 -28.41 -2.02 19.69
CA PRO A 647 -29.73 -1.79 19.12
C PRO A 647 -29.72 -0.83 17.91
N ASN A 648 -28.61 -0.10 17.71
CA ASN A 648 -28.35 0.76 16.55
C ASN A 648 -27.47 0.08 15.48
N SER A 649 -27.18 -1.23 15.59
CA SER A 649 -26.36 -1.98 14.64
C SER A 649 -26.82 -1.80 13.19
N ALA A 650 -25.90 -1.49 12.28
CA ALA A 650 -26.13 -1.39 10.84
C ALA A 650 -25.88 -2.70 10.08
N VAL A 651 -25.61 -3.82 10.76
CA VAL A 651 -25.39 -5.12 10.10
C VAL A 651 -26.63 -5.53 9.31
N VAL A 652 -26.45 -5.81 8.02
CA VAL A 652 -27.41 -6.55 7.19
C VAL A 652 -27.10 -8.05 7.28
N TRP A 653 -25.83 -8.42 7.09
CA TRP A 653 -25.27 -9.74 7.36
C TRP A 653 -23.76 -9.68 7.59
N HIS A 654 -23.20 -10.79 8.08
CA HIS A 654 -21.78 -11.00 8.35
C HIS A 654 -21.36 -12.39 7.83
N TYR A 655 -20.17 -12.47 7.26
CA TYR A 655 -19.47 -13.71 6.91
C TYR A 655 -18.10 -13.76 7.61
N SER A 656 -17.81 -14.89 8.24
CA SER A 656 -16.51 -15.24 8.79
C SER A 656 -16.27 -16.75 8.75
N LEU A 657 -17.35 -17.53 8.86
CA LEU A 657 -17.40 -18.97 8.62
C LEU A 657 -18.78 -19.35 8.06
N SER A 658 -18.87 -20.48 7.35
CA SER A 658 -20.13 -21.08 6.90
C SER A 658 -19.94 -22.58 6.68
N ASP A 659 -20.45 -23.40 7.59
CA ASP A 659 -20.63 -24.85 7.40
C ASP A 659 -21.54 -25.07 6.18
N ASN A 660 -20.91 -25.33 5.03
CA ASN A 660 -21.55 -25.45 3.73
C ASN A 660 -21.84 -26.92 3.40
N ASN A 661 -21.22 -27.85 4.12
CA ASN A 661 -21.34 -29.29 3.93
C ASN A 661 -22.36 -29.96 4.90
N ASP A 662 -22.86 -29.23 5.90
CA ASP A 662 -23.79 -29.64 6.98
C ASP A 662 -23.24 -30.77 7.89
N ASP A 663 -21.91 -30.94 8.01
CA ASP A 663 -21.29 -32.00 8.83
C ASP A 663 -21.00 -31.60 10.28
N GLY A 664 -20.97 -30.30 10.57
CA GLY A 664 -20.84 -29.71 11.91
C GLY A 664 -19.42 -29.46 12.40
N GLU A 665 -18.39 -29.71 11.59
CA GLU A 665 -17.07 -29.10 11.73
C GLU A 665 -16.99 -27.84 10.84
N ILE A 666 -15.82 -27.20 10.74
CA ILE A 666 -15.56 -26.09 9.81
C ILE A 666 -14.25 -26.40 9.11
N ASP A 667 -14.31 -26.58 7.80
CA ASP A 667 -13.12 -26.76 6.94
C ASP A 667 -12.45 -25.41 6.62
N PHE A 668 -11.21 -25.45 6.11
CA PHE A 668 -10.46 -24.25 5.74
C PHE A 668 -11.19 -23.42 4.67
N GLU A 669 -11.76 -24.10 3.68
CA GLU A 669 -12.55 -23.52 2.58
C GLU A 669 -13.90 -22.95 3.02
N GLU A 670 -14.27 -23.15 4.29
CA GLU A 670 -15.50 -22.64 4.92
C GLU A 670 -15.27 -21.40 5.78
N GLU A 671 -14.01 -21.02 6.04
CA GLU A 671 -13.61 -19.79 6.73
C GLU A 671 -13.28 -18.65 5.77
N MET A 672 -13.65 -17.41 6.15
CA MET A 672 -13.15 -16.20 5.50
C MET A 672 -11.82 -15.81 6.13
N HIS A 673 -10.73 -15.89 5.39
CA HIS A 673 -9.43 -15.45 5.91
C HIS A 673 -9.23 -13.94 5.78
N ARG A 674 -8.14 -13.44 6.38
CA ARG A 674 -7.64 -12.08 6.15
C ARG A 674 -7.60 -11.77 4.66
N THR A 675 -8.02 -10.58 4.27
CA THR A 675 -7.88 -10.14 2.86
C THR A 675 -7.49 -8.68 2.71
N ILE A 676 -6.72 -8.42 1.65
CA ILE A 676 -6.47 -7.09 1.10
C ILE A 676 -7.24 -6.85 -0.22
N GLY A 677 -7.83 -7.92 -0.78
CA GLY A 677 -8.62 -7.90 -2.00
C GLY A 677 -9.97 -7.21 -1.80
N THR A 678 -10.37 -6.42 -2.80
CA THR A 678 -11.68 -5.76 -2.85
C THR A 678 -12.69 -6.69 -3.53
N CYS A 679 -13.94 -6.72 -3.08
CA CYS A 679 -14.96 -7.56 -3.73
C CYS A 679 -15.45 -6.96 -5.05
N ALA A 680 -16.03 -7.80 -5.93
CA ALA A 680 -16.77 -7.35 -7.11
C ALA A 680 -18.20 -7.92 -7.04
N ILE A 681 -19.22 -7.10 -7.34
CA ILE A 681 -20.63 -7.42 -7.11
C ILE A 681 -21.47 -7.11 -8.34
N LYS A 682 -22.13 -8.11 -8.91
CA LYS A 682 -23.02 -7.94 -10.08
C LYS A 682 -24.22 -8.86 -9.96
N ASP A 683 -25.40 -8.40 -10.38
CA ASP A 683 -26.65 -9.18 -10.40
C ASP A 683 -26.94 -9.94 -9.07
N ASP A 684 -26.68 -9.28 -7.95
CA ASP A 684 -26.71 -9.79 -6.56
C ASP A 684 -25.74 -10.96 -6.24
N VAL A 685 -24.72 -11.20 -7.08
CA VAL A 685 -23.63 -12.18 -6.85
C VAL A 685 -22.34 -11.43 -6.52
N ILE A 686 -21.69 -11.80 -5.42
CA ILE A 686 -20.39 -11.30 -4.97
C ILE A 686 -19.30 -12.32 -5.31
N TYR A 687 -18.15 -11.81 -5.76
CA TYR A 687 -16.88 -12.53 -5.72
C TYR A 687 -15.88 -11.74 -4.86
N VAL A 688 -15.19 -12.42 -3.94
CA VAL A 688 -14.11 -11.84 -3.11
C VAL A 688 -13.01 -12.87 -2.91
N ALA A 689 -11.76 -12.47 -3.14
CA ALA A 689 -10.59 -13.30 -2.86
C ALA A 689 -10.06 -13.02 -1.45
N ASP A 690 -9.54 -14.04 -0.78
CA ASP A 690 -8.76 -13.88 0.45
C ASP A 690 -7.26 -14.10 0.25
N PHE A 691 -6.47 -13.70 1.24
CA PHE A 691 -5.01 -13.78 1.17
C PHE A 691 -4.50 -15.22 1.06
N SER A 692 -5.22 -16.17 1.66
CA SER A 692 -4.91 -17.60 1.65
C SER A 692 -5.05 -18.26 0.28
N GLY A 693 -5.63 -17.57 -0.71
CA GLY A 693 -5.83 -18.08 -2.06
C GLY A 693 -7.24 -18.58 -2.36
N LEU A 694 -8.21 -18.35 -1.46
CA LEU A 694 -9.59 -18.76 -1.69
C LEU A 694 -10.37 -17.67 -2.42
N LEU A 695 -11.12 -18.06 -3.45
CA LEU A 695 -12.16 -17.24 -4.09
C LEU A 695 -13.53 -17.63 -3.53
N HIS A 696 -14.14 -16.72 -2.79
CA HIS A 696 -15.47 -16.87 -2.20
C HIS A 696 -16.54 -16.27 -3.11
N CYS A 697 -17.62 -17.01 -3.37
CA CYS A 697 -18.79 -16.56 -4.10
C CYS A 697 -20.01 -16.50 -3.18
N LEU A 698 -20.68 -15.34 -3.05
CA LEU A 698 -21.78 -15.12 -2.10
C LEU A 698 -22.99 -14.41 -2.72
N ASP A 699 -24.17 -14.55 -2.11
CA ASP A 699 -25.35 -13.73 -2.38
C ASP A 699 -25.22 -12.36 -1.71
N ALA A 700 -25.34 -11.28 -2.47
CA ALA A 700 -25.15 -9.91 -1.97
C ALA A 700 -26.20 -9.48 -0.94
N ARG A 701 -27.38 -10.10 -0.94
CA ARG A 701 -28.48 -9.82 0.00
C ARG A 701 -28.46 -10.78 1.19
N GLY A 702 -27.78 -11.91 1.05
CA GLY A 702 -27.77 -12.98 2.04
C GLY A 702 -29.14 -13.64 2.20
N GLU A 703 -29.28 -14.45 3.24
CA GLU A 703 -30.53 -15.15 3.55
C GLU A 703 -30.88 -14.99 5.03
N ASN A 704 -32.09 -14.50 5.32
CA ASN A 704 -32.60 -14.26 6.68
C ASN A 704 -31.70 -13.39 7.61
N GLY A 705 -30.86 -12.53 7.03
CA GLY A 705 -29.90 -11.68 7.78
C GLY A 705 -28.55 -12.35 8.06
N GLN A 706 -28.28 -13.48 7.42
CA GLN A 706 -27.00 -14.17 7.43
C GLN A 706 -26.38 -14.13 6.04
N ALA A 707 -25.05 -14.27 5.96
CA ALA A 707 -24.38 -14.47 4.68
C ALA A 707 -24.86 -15.77 4.04
N LYS A 708 -24.78 -15.84 2.72
CA LYS A 708 -25.10 -17.04 1.95
C LYS A 708 -23.98 -17.28 0.96
N VAL A 709 -23.18 -18.30 1.24
CA VAL A 709 -22.13 -18.77 0.33
C VAL A 709 -22.80 -19.57 -0.79
N HIS A 710 -22.31 -19.41 -2.01
CA HIS A 710 -22.66 -20.20 -3.18
C HIS A 710 -21.61 -21.29 -3.42
N PHE A 711 -20.33 -20.91 -3.32
CA PHE A 711 -19.18 -21.82 -3.31
C PHE A 711 -17.93 -21.07 -2.83
N THR A 712 -16.90 -21.84 -2.48
CA THR A 712 -15.51 -21.40 -2.34
C THR A 712 -14.66 -22.19 -3.35
N TYR A 713 -13.60 -21.59 -3.90
CA TYR A 713 -12.63 -22.26 -4.77
C TYR A 713 -11.21 -21.95 -4.29
N ASP A 714 -10.37 -22.99 -4.15
CA ASP A 714 -8.94 -22.85 -3.83
C ASP A 714 -8.14 -22.62 -5.12
N MET A 715 -7.49 -21.46 -5.23
CA MET A 715 -6.59 -21.12 -6.35
C MET A 715 -5.19 -21.72 -6.18
N PHE A 716 -4.92 -22.43 -5.08
CA PHE A 716 -3.65 -23.07 -4.71
C PHE A 716 -2.44 -22.12 -4.53
N ALA A 717 -2.65 -20.80 -4.64
CA ALA A 717 -1.65 -19.77 -4.44
C ALA A 717 -2.27 -18.51 -3.80
N GLN A 718 -1.47 -17.78 -3.00
CA GLN A 718 -1.93 -16.58 -2.29
C GLN A 718 -2.41 -15.50 -3.24
N SER A 719 -3.51 -14.81 -2.89
CA SER A 719 -4.10 -13.76 -3.72
C SER A 719 -4.07 -12.39 -3.04
N TRP A 720 -3.53 -11.41 -3.77
CA TRP A 720 -3.46 -10.01 -3.37
C TRP A 720 -4.41 -9.15 -4.22
N GLY A 721 -4.77 -9.64 -5.40
CA GLY A 721 -5.65 -8.98 -6.35
C GLY A 721 -7.12 -9.03 -5.95
N SER A 722 -7.92 -8.26 -6.66
CA SER A 722 -9.39 -8.26 -6.55
C SER A 722 -10.00 -8.90 -7.80
N PRO A 723 -11.20 -9.51 -7.72
CA PRO A 723 -11.88 -10.00 -8.90
C PRO A 723 -12.29 -8.89 -9.88
N LEU A 724 -12.40 -9.26 -11.16
CA LEU A 724 -12.98 -8.46 -12.24
C LEU A 724 -14.19 -9.21 -12.80
N ILE A 725 -15.36 -8.57 -12.88
CA ILE A 725 -16.54 -9.16 -13.54
C ILE A 725 -16.83 -8.42 -14.84
N ALA A 726 -16.50 -9.02 -15.98
CA ALA A 726 -16.63 -8.42 -17.31
C ALA A 726 -17.06 -9.44 -18.38
N ASP A 727 -17.81 -9.00 -19.40
CA ASP A 727 -18.30 -9.84 -20.52
C ASP A 727 -18.89 -11.22 -20.14
N GLY A 728 -19.54 -11.31 -18.98
CA GLY A 728 -20.12 -12.58 -18.47
C GLY A 728 -19.11 -13.55 -17.84
N HIS A 729 -17.92 -13.09 -17.48
CA HIS A 729 -16.87 -13.87 -16.82
C HIS A 729 -16.39 -13.20 -15.54
N VAL A 730 -15.71 -13.96 -14.69
CA VAL A 730 -14.93 -13.45 -13.55
C VAL A 730 -13.47 -13.78 -13.77
N TYR A 731 -12.59 -12.82 -13.52
CA TYR A 731 -11.14 -12.98 -13.61
C TYR A 731 -10.51 -12.63 -12.26
N VAL A 732 -9.64 -13.48 -11.75
CA VAL A 732 -8.86 -13.26 -10.52
C VAL A 732 -7.44 -13.78 -10.76
N GLY A 733 -6.42 -13.16 -10.15
CA GLY A 733 -5.03 -13.55 -10.32
C GLY A 733 -4.31 -13.72 -8.98
N ASP A 734 -3.26 -14.55 -8.99
CA ASP A 734 -2.54 -15.01 -7.80
C ASP A 734 -1.02 -14.75 -7.86
N GLU A 735 -0.31 -15.18 -6.80
CA GLU A 735 1.15 -15.03 -6.67
C GLU A 735 1.98 -15.96 -7.59
N ASP A 736 1.49 -17.15 -7.98
CA ASP A 736 2.19 -17.99 -8.96
C ASP A 736 2.05 -17.44 -10.40
N GLY A 737 1.13 -16.49 -10.56
CA GLY A 737 0.93 -15.71 -11.76
C GLY A 737 -0.13 -16.29 -12.68
N ASP A 738 -0.96 -17.20 -12.17
CA ASP A 738 -2.12 -17.70 -12.88
C ASP A 738 -3.27 -16.68 -12.81
N VAL A 739 -4.14 -16.76 -13.80
CA VAL A 739 -5.38 -15.99 -13.87
C VAL A 739 -6.51 -16.97 -14.06
N ALA A 740 -7.24 -17.25 -12.99
CA ALA A 740 -8.41 -18.12 -13.01
C ALA A 740 -9.61 -17.37 -13.62
N ILE A 741 -10.23 -17.98 -14.62
CA ILE A 741 -11.35 -17.41 -15.37
C ILE A 741 -12.59 -18.26 -15.12
N PHE A 742 -13.63 -17.69 -14.52
CA PHE A 742 -14.91 -18.36 -14.29
C PHE A 742 -15.96 -17.84 -15.26
N GLN A 743 -16.93 -18.69 -15.61
CA GLN A 743 -18.21 -18.19 -16.14
C GLN A 743 -18.93 -17.46 -15.00
N PHE A 744 -19.44 -16.24 -15.23
CA PHE A 744 -20.14 -15.49 -14.19
C PHE A 744 -21.47 -16.16 -13.79
N GLY A 745 -21.65 -16.38 -12.49
CA GLY A 745 -22.90 -16.85 -11.88
C GLY A 745 -22.68 -17.84 -10.73
N PRO A 746 -23.64 -17.93 -9.79
CA PRO A 746 -23.48 -18.68 -8.53
C PRO A 746 -23.37 -20.21 -8.72
N GLN A 747 -23.73 -20.72 -9.90
CA GLN A 747 -23.64 -22.14 -10.25
C GLN A 747 -22.31 -22.58 -10.89
N TYR A 748 -21.37 -21.65 -11.11
CA TYR A 748 -20.11 -21.93 -11.80
C TYR A 748 -18.95 -21.91 -10.80
N ASN A 749 -18.81 -23.01 -10.07
CA ASN A 749 -17.88 -23.19 -8.96
C ASN A 749 -16.46 -23.65 -9.37
N GLU A 750 -16.19 -23.74 -10.66
CA GLU A 750 -14.92 -24.19 -11.25
C GLU A 750 -14.53 -23.21 -12.37
N PRO A 751 -13.23 -22.89 -12.55
CA PRO A 751 -12.79 -22.07 -13.66
C PRO A 751 -13.01 -22.80 -15.00
N ILE A 752 -13.30 -22.02 -16.04
CA ILE A 752 -13.36 -22.48 -17.42
C ILE A 752 -11.98 -22.51 -18.09
N GLU A 753 -11.01 -21.78 -17.53
CA GLU A 753 -9.61 -21.71 -17.97
C GLU A 753 -8.75 -21.10 -16.84
N GLU A 754 -7.48 -21.49 -16.76
CA GLU A 754 -6.46 -20.89 -15.88
C GLU A 754 -5.23 -20.54 -16.74
N ILE A 755 -4.84 -19.26 -16.76
CA ILE A 755 -3.82 -18.76 -17.71
C ILE A 755 -2.61 -18.16 -16.99
N ASN A 756 -1.47 -18.85 -17.08
CA ASN A 756 -0.21 -18.37 -16.51
C ASN A 756 0.37 -17.16 -17.26
N MET A 757 0.58 -16.08 -16.53
CA MET A 757 1.18 -14.82 -16.99
C MET A 757 2.70 -14.77 -16.83
N GLY A 758 3.34 -15.89 -16.46
CA GLY A 758 4.80 -16.05 -16.38
C GLY A 758 5.47 -15.36 -15.19
N SER A 759 4.72 -14.58 -14.41
CA SER A 759 5.11 -13.94 -13.15
C SER A 759 3.86 -13.50 -12.38
N SER A 760 3.95 -13.47 -11.05
CA SER A 760 2.93 -13.09 -10.08
C SER A 760 2.02 -11.94 -10.52
N VAL A 761 0.70 -12.12 -10.33
CA VAL A 761 -0.36 -11.15 -10.64
C VAL A 761 -0.89 -10.58 -9.32
N TYR A 762 -0.07 -9.78 -8.65
CA TYR A 762 -0.48 -9.08 -7.42
C TYR A 762 -1.48 -7.94 -7.66
N SER A 763 -1.57 -7.44 -8.90
CA SER A 763 -2.50 -6.37 -9.28
C SER A 763 -3.84 -6.95 -9.74
N THR A 764 -4.88 -6.12 -9.69
CA THR A 764 -6.21 -6.49 -10.17
C THR A 764 -6.32 -6.37 -11.69
N PRO A 765 -6.80 -7.40 -12.41
CA PRO A 765 -7.25 -7.26 -13.79
C PRO A 765 -8.34 -6.17 -13.91
N ILE A 766 -8.25 -5.34 -14.95
CA ILE A 766 -9.34 -4.42 -15.32
C ILE A 766 -9.69 -4.60 -16.79
N ALA A 767 -10.89 -4.18 -17.19
CA ALA A 767 -11.26 -4.14 -18.60
C ALA A 767 -11.73 -2.73 -19.00
N ALA A 768 -11.27 -2.28 -20.17
CA ALA A 768 -11.64 -1.00 -20.77
C ALA A 768 -11.57 -1.11 -22.30
N ASN A 769 -12.42 -0.37 -23.02
CA ASN A 769 -12.35 -0.19 -24.48
C ASN A 769 -12.21 -1.50 -25.31
N GLY A 770 -12.81 -2.60 -24.85
CA GLY A 770 -12.76 -3.92 -25.52
C GLY A 770 -11.55 -4.79 -25.15
N ARG A 771 -10.72 -4.36 -24.20
CA ARG A 771 -9.47 -5.01 -23.79
C ARG A 771 -9.49 -5.39 -22.31
N ILE A 772 -8.75 -6.44 -21.95
CA ILE A 772 -8.34 -6.74 -20.56
C ILE A 772 -6.93 -6.19 -20.39
N TYR A 773 -6.67 -5.55 -19.25
CA TYR A 773 -5.35 -5.11 -18.83
C TYR A 773 -4.96 -5.84 -17.55
N ILE A 774 -3.79 -6.47 -17.56
CA ILE A 774 -3.25 -7.24 -16.43
C ILE A 774 -1.81 -6.78 -16.20
N SER A 775 -1.50 -6.32 -14.99
CA SER A 775 -0.11 -6.10 -14.58
C SER A 775 0.39 -7.30 -13.78
N THR A 776 1.40 -7.99 -14.32
CA THR A 776 2.26 -8.84 -13.49
C THR A 776 3.18 -7.96 -12.65
N LYS A 777 3.95 -8.58 -11.77
CA LYS A 777 5.06 -7.98 -11.03
C LYS A 777 5.94 -7.04 -11.88
N ASP A 778 6.22 -7.40 -13.14
CA ASP A 778 7.19 -6.71 -14.01
C ASP A 778 6.70 -6.27 -15.40
N LYS A 779 5.43 -6.55 -15.78
CA LYS A 779 4.88 -6.20 -17.10
C LYS A 779 3.40 -5.82 -17.03
N LEU A 780 3.00 -4.92 -17.91
CA LEU A 780 1.60 -4.64 -18.24
C LEU A 780 1.28 -5.29 -19.58
N PHE A 781 0.21 -6.08 -19.64
CA PHE A 781 -0.31 -6.68 -20.86
C PHE A 781 -1.64 -6.05 -21.25
N ALA A 782 -1.83 -5.77 -22.55
CA ALA A 782 -3.13 -5.45 -23.12
C ALA A 782 -3.60 -6.62 -24.00
N ILE A 783 -4.77 -7.15 -23.66
CA ILE A 783 -5.28 -8.42 -24.18
C ILE A 783 -6.61 -8.15 -24.91
N GLU A 784 -6.66 -8.47 -26.19
CA GLU A 784 -7.81 -8.22 -27.07
C GLU A 784 -8.05 -9.43 -27.97
N LYS A 785 -9.32 -9.75 -28.22
CA LYS A 785 -9.71 -10.84 -29.10
C LYS A 785 -9.33 -10.54 -30.55
N GLN A 786 -8.30 -11.21 -31.07
CA GLN A 786 -7.84 -11.00 -32.44
C GLN A 786 -8.91 -11.43 -33.46
N SER A 787 -9.16 -10.57 -34.44
CA SER A 787 -10.02 -10.89 -35.58
C SER A 787 -9.33 -11.92 -36.48
N LYS A 788 -9.94 -13.11 -36.62
CA LYS A 788 -9.47 -14.21 -37.49
C LYS A 788 -9.76 -13.99 -38.97
#